data_AF-A0A819DR53-F1
#
_entry.id   AF-A0A819DR53-F1
#
_cell.length_a   1.000
_cell.length_b   1.000
_cell.length_c   1.000
_cell.angle_alpha   90.00
_cell.angle_beta   90.00
_cell.angle_gamma   90.00
#
_symmetry.space_group_name_H-M   'P 1'
#
loop_
_entity.id
_entity.type
_entity.pdbx_description
1 polymer ?
#
loop_
_entity_poly.entity_id
_entity_poly.type
_entity_poly.pdbx_seq_one_letter_code
_entity_poly.pdbx_strand_id
1 'polypeptide(L)'
;MSLIIFRLIYLFLTKISLQSPIFALSDDIKTHELGDITLLLDEFPSIIEKIEQTVNRYRCPEGWKRVGISCYYLSNITSTSIHANYTCNLLHSNLSNLIQIKNTIQLFYAAHLLIKNNLSSLIINIHPNLLQDFLGKPISQILSNDQQQWLLIKEKFYQIKIKYEKLKIKIVKQLASAGFKILRRTKTIIQDEIDFTDENDTFDGIENIHNICDRIDWNVRNNNATTFILITYIELDKTICSLSDVDNDRKYNIVCEYVLDFCLGNIICGKHGQCMNIIGGFKCSCSFLYGGLLCEKISQQGRQILISCIIIIILAGLSLKPIQQFLWLIMKLLIKILKICRKVLKRNDQKGQIINFIKLEQLQIKISEHKNIRNPHSLSSPIKHNIIRDILVGFLSILVLSFLFIMITIRYYKLFQIDRFDHINLEILVNHTFRLIKQCEHISDYRRGHIIFAPFALLLILIFSYLIKRRNSCLNISLISPIEPFRIENRFITATVFGILTYEVLKIFEELVFRLNQTFIHGVLIEVLARIGTIILVGFRYYPILASLHLHNVIARFLACLYMIGDVGYTIIREGSCMGFLLYSKQYTAFEEAKLRLELGTWFMIYGLIKYTPHFFFLSYLTAELFVRFAYDSIYVPIKMKKSIWAMSNDETNESKMAKFYVTKLFRRKIIMKSNTNKNCQQYFRKFLKFIFQWQDDVYCTTMVICTYTVASIFLYYLACTFVFLYLSRTTEYISFLNSYIPSSINIQLTESSSLKLEIIVSAILTVIIYGCQLFFGIQRYKKFKKDLYLGKNLEIPSIKYFEPNSIASNSVHYSGFLVGYLAW
;
A
#
# COMPACT_ATOMS: atom_id res chain seq x y z
N MET A 1 22.40 16.99 15.25
CA MET A 1 21.05 16.38 15.23
C MET A 1 20.97 15.13 16.10
N SER A 2 21.69 14.04 15.81
CA SER A 2 21.70 12.82 16.66
C SER A 2 22.03 13.09 18.14
N LEU A 3 23.00 13.96 18.42
CA LEU A 3 23.39 14.36 19.78
C LEU A 3 22.33 15.17 20.55
N ILE A 4 21.42 15.86 19.84
CA ILE A 4 20.34 16.64 20.45
C ILE A 4 19.17 15.71 20.81
N ILE A 5 18.85 14.77 19.92
CA ILE A 5 17.84 13.72 20.14
C ILE A 5 18.25 12.83 21.33
N PHE A 6 19.53 12.46 21.42
CA PHE A 6 20.03 11.64 22.52
C PHE A 6 19.97 12.36 23.88
N ARG A 7 20.17 13.69 23.90
CA ARG A 7 20.09 14.50 25.13
C ARG A 7 18.64 14.67 25.62
N LEU A 8 17.68 14.73 24.69
CA LEU A 8 16.25 14.75 24.99
C LEU A 8 15.74 13.39 25.49
N ILE A 9 16.19 12.28 24.87
CA ILE A 9 15.87 10.92 25.32
C ILE A 9 16.46 10.64 26.72
N TYR A 10 17.70 11.09 26.97
CA TYR A 10 18.34 10.94 28.28
C TYR A 10 17.57 11.69 29.39
N LEU A 11 17.17 12.95 29.14
CA LEU A 11 16.37 13.74 30.09
C LEU A 11 14.98 13.13 30.34
N PHE A 12 14.40 12.50 29.31
CA PHE A 12 13.10 11.83 29.39
C PHE A 12 13.19 10.51 30.19
N LEU A 13 14.23 9.71 29.97
CA LEU A 13 14.45 8.43 30.67
C LEU A 13 14.83 8.62 32.14
N THR A 14 15.58 9.68 32.50
CA THR A 14 15.89 9.98 33.90
C THR A 14 14.68 10.33 34.75
N LYS A 15 13.55 10.70 34.11
CA LYS A 15 12.30 11.05 34.81
C LYS A 15 11.37 9.87 35.06
N ILE A 16 11.60 8.73 34.37
CA ILE A 16 10.71 7.54 34.41
C ILE A 16 11.26 6.44 35.35
N SER A 17 12.53 6.49 35.74
CA SER A 17 13.18 5.48 36.60
C SER A 17 12.76 5.50 38.08
N LEU A 18 11.70 6.23 38.45
CA LEU A 18 11.27 6.43 39.84
C LEU A 18 9.80 6.04 40.04
N GLN A 19 9.41 4.79 39.70
CA GLN A 19 8.25 4.13 40.35
C GLN A 19 8.11 2.64 39.96
N SER A 20 8.42 1.80 40.97
CA SER A 20 7.88 0.49 41.34
C SER A 20 8.05 -0.80 40.48
N PRO A 21 8.04 -2.00 41.13
CA PRO A 21 8.41 -3.30 40.55
C PRO A 21 7.27 -4.37 40.60
N ILE A 22 7.54 -5.58 40.06
CA ILE A 22 7.19 -6.95 40.56
C ILE A 22 6.59 -7.94 39.51
N PHE A 23 7.41 -8.97 39.24
CA PHE A 23 7.29 -10.45 39.06
C PHE A 23 6.20 -11.24 38.31
N ALA A 24 6.71 -12.39 37.83
CA ALA A 24 6.20 -13.49 37.01
C ALA A 24 5.61 -14.69 37.79
N LEU A 25 4.95 -15.62 37.07
CA LEU A 25 5.01 -17.12 37.09
C LEU A 25 3.72 -17.69 36.41
N SER A 26 3.52 -18.91 35.89
CA SER A 26 4.19 -20.24 35.89
C SER A 26 3.51 -21.15 34.83
N ASP A 27 4.23 -22.18 34.36
CA ASP A 27 3.78 -23.30 33.51
C ASP A 27 3.44 -24.57 34.33
N ASP A 28 2.73 -25.51 33.68
CA ASP A 28 2.83 -27.01 33.69
C ASP A 28 1.52 -27.81 33.92
N ILE A 29 1.27 -28.83 33.05
CA ILE A 29 1.12 -30.28 33.39
C ILE A 29 0.57 -31.15 32.20
N LYS A 30 1.14 -32.36 32.15
CA LYS A 30 1.13 -33.52 31.22
C LYS A 30 -0.17 -34.38 31.19
N THR A 31 -0.63 -34.84 30.01
CA THR A 31 -0.55 -36.18 29.34
C THR A 31 -1.06 -37.43 30.09
N HIS A 32 -2.20 -37.99 29.65
CA HIS A 32 -2.47 -39.42 29.48
C HIS A 32 -3.76 -39.60 28.63
N GLU A 33 -3.94 -40.76 27.98
CA GLU A 33 -5.10 -41.23 27.18
C GLU A 33 -5.02 -41.04 25.65
N LEU A 34 -4.32 -41.97 24.99
CA LEU A 34 -4.26 -42.13 23.53
C LEU A 34 -4.56 -43.58 23.11
N GLY A 35 -5.58 -44.20 23.71
CA GLY A 35 -5.97 -45.59 23.44
C GLY A 35 -7.23 -45.74 22.58
N ASP A 36 -8.20 -44.84 22.71
CA ASP A 36 -9.56 -45.05 22.15
C ASP A 36 -9.84 -44.30 20.84
N ILE A 37 -8.88 -43.48 20.37
CA ILE A 37 -9.05 -42.59 19.21
C ILE A 37 -8.89 -43.34 17.87
N THR A 38 -8.17 -44.46 17.86
CA THR A 38 -7.87 -45.23 16.64
C THR A 38 -9.08 -45.97 16.08
N LEU A 39 -10.08 -46.30 16.90
CA LEU A 39 -11.28 -47.03 16.44
C LEU A 39 -12.35 -46.14 15.78
N LEU A 40 -12.32 -44.83 16.01
CA LEU A 40 -13.29 -43.86 15.47
C LEU A 40 -12.82 -43.20 14.16
N LEU A 41 -11.53 -43.27 13.85
CA LEU A 41 -10.95 -42.68 12.63
C LEU A 41 -11.21 -43.51 11.36
N ASP A 42 -11.57 -44.79 11.50
CA ASP A 42 -11.81 -45.69 10.35
C ASP A 42 -13.24 -45.56 9.76
N GLU A 43 -14.22 -45.01 10.50
CA GLU A 43 -15.60 -44.88 10.00
C GLU A 43 -15.87 -43.57 9.24
N PHE A 44 -15.09 -42.52 9.49
CA PHE A 44 -15.33 -41.16 9.03
C PHE A 44 -15.25 -40.94 7.50
N PRO A 45 -14.31 -41.57 6.77
CA PRO A 45 -14.20 -41.40 5.32
C PRO A 45 -15.44 -41.89 4.55
N SER A 46 -16.10 -42.94 5.04
CA SER A 46 -17.27 -43.55 4.38
C SER A 46 -18.52 -42.65 4.38
N ILE A 47 -18.64 -41.78 5.37
CA ILE A 47 -19.78 -40.87 5.54
C ILE A 47 -19.62 -39.65 4.64
N ILE A 48 -18.39 -39.13 4.50
CA ILE A 48 -18.10 -38.00 3.60
C ILE A 48 -18.30 -38.42 2.14
N GLU A 49 -17.85 -39.61 1.76
CA GLU A 49 -18.00 -40.13 0.39
C GLU A 49 -19.49 -40.29 0.00
N LYS A 50 -20.36 -40.74 0.91
CA LYS A 50 -21.82 -40.81 0.68
C LYS A 50 -22.46 -39.44 0.49
N ILE A 51 -22.03 -38.42 1.23
CA ILE A 51 -22.57 -37.06 1.11
C ILE A 51 -22.11 -36.42 -0.21
N GLU A 52 -20.84 -36.61 -0.59
CA GLU A 52 -20.28 -36.08 -1.82
C GLU A 52 -20.90 -36.73 -3.07
N GLN A 53 -21.14 -38.04 -3.06
CA GLN A 53 -21.84 -38.75 -4.13
C GLN A 53 -23.30 -38.30 -4.30
N THR A 54 -23.96 -37.89 -3.21
CA THR A 54 -25.36 -37.42 -3.25
C THR A 54 -25.47 -35.99 -3.80
N VAL A 55 -24.47 -35.14 -3.50
CA VAL A 55 -24.42 -33.74 -3.97
C VAL A 55 -23.92 -33.64 -5.42
N ASN A 56 -23.02 -34.52 -5.86
CA ASN A 56 -22.44 -34.50 -7.21
C ASN A 56 -23.37 -35.02 -8.31
N ARG A 57 -24.47 -35.72 -7.98
CA ARG A 57 -25.50 -36.16 -8.95
C ARG A 57 -26.38 -35.03 -9.49
N TYR A 58 -26.32 -33.83 -8.90
CA TYR A 58 -27.10 -32.66 -9.32
C TYR A 58 -26.19 -31.50 -9.72
N ARG A 59 -25.56 -31.60 -10.90
CA ARG A 59 -24.89 -30.45 -11.54
C ARG A 59 -25.92 -29.67 -12.37
N CYS A 60 -25.95 -28.35 -12.21
CA CYS A 60 -26.77 -27.49 -13.06
C CYS A 60 -26.25 -27.52 -14.51
N PRO A 61 -27.12 -27.41 -15.53
CA PRO A 61 -26.72 -27.26 -16.92
C PRO A 61 -25.81 -26.03 -17.13
N GLU A 62 -24.95 -26.06 -18.15
CA GLU A 62 -24.11 -24.90 -18.51
C GLU A 62 -24.99 -23.66 -18.77
N GLY A 63 -24.60 -22.53 -18.17
CA GLY A 63 -25.34 -21.26 -18.22
C GLY A 63 -26.32 -21.01 -17.07
N TRP A 64 -26.53 -21.98 -16.17
CA TRP A 64 -27.43 -21.86 -15.02
C TRP A 64 -26.63 -21.71 -13.70
N LYS A 65 -27.03 -20.77 -12.83
CA LYS A 65 -26.46 -20.53 -11.49
C LYS A 65 -27.26 -21.28 -10.43
N ARG A 66 -26.58 -21.91 -9.47
CA ARG A 66 -27.21 -22.63 -8.35
C ARG A 66 -27.51 -21.68 -7.19
N VAL A 67 -28.75 -21.66 -6.69
CA VAL A 67 -29.11 -21.00 -5.42
C VAL A 67 -29.86 -22.01 -4.55
N GLY A 68 -29.22 -22.48 -3.48
CA GLY A 68 -29.70 -23.60 -2.68
C GLY A 68 -29.67 -24.93 -3.46
N ILE A 69 -30.79 -25.65 -3.46
CA ILE A 69 -30.96 -26.95 -4.16
C ILE A 69 -31.45 -26.79 -5.61
N SER A 70 -31.77 -25.56 -6.04
CA SER A 70 -32.36 -25.26 -7.34
C SER A 70 -31.37 -24.56 -8.28
N CYS A 71 -31.52 -24.78 -9.58
CA CYS A 71 -30.74 -24.13 -10.64
C CYS A 71 -31.56 -23.00 -11.28
N TYR A 72 -30.94 -21.86 -11.53
CA TYR A 72 -31.56 -20.65 -12.06
C TYR A 72 -30.84 -20.22 -13.34
N TYR A 73 -31.57 -19.92 -14.40
CA TYR A 73 -30.99 -19.29 -15.58
C TYR A 73 -30.93 -17.79 -15.34
N LEU A 74 -29.72 -17.27 -15.17
CA LEU A 74 -29.48 -15.82 -15.22
C LEU A 74 -28.90 -15.57 -16.60
N SER A 75 -29.70 -15.04 -17.53
CA SER A 75 -29.22 -14.74 -18.89
C SER A 75 -28.03 -13.79 -18.81
N ASN A 76 -26.84 -14.29 -19.10
CA ASN A 76 -25.60 -13.52 -19.01
C ASN A 76 -25.04 -13.31 -20.42
N ILE A 77 -25.13 -12.07 -20.89
CA ILE A 77 -24.12 -11.26 -21.62
C ILE A 77 -23.57 -11.72 -23.00
N THR A 78 -23.67 -12.96 -23.48
CA THR A 78 -22.96 -13.33 -24.75
C THR A 78 -23.71 -14.15 -25.80
N SER A 79 -24.99 -14.49 -25.62
CA SER A 79 -25.75 -15.19 -26.66
C SER A 79 -26.28 -14.21 -27.71
N THR A 80 -25.95 -14.44 -28.99
CA THR A 80 -26.55 -13.74 -30.14
C THR A 80 -28.08 -13.89 -30.12
N SER A 81 -28.81 -12.94 -30.72
CA SER A 81 -30.29 -12.97 -30.80
C SER A 81 -30.84 -14.29 -31.34
N ILE A 82 -30.07 -14.96 -32.20
CA ILE A 82 -30.38 -16.28 -32.76
C ILE A 82 -30.33 -17.38 -31.69
N HIS A 83 -29.36 -17.34 -30.78
CA HIS A 83 -29.26 -18.31 -29.67
C HIS A 83 -30.31 -18.05 -28.60
N ALA A 84 -30.66 -16.78 -28.33
CA ALA A 84 -31.75 -16.44 -27.43
C ALA A 84 -33.11 -16.92 -27.96
N ASN A 85 -33.40 -16.71 -29.26
CA ASN A 85 -34.60 -17.25 -29.91
C ASN A 85 -34.61 -18.78 -29.95
N TYR A 86 -33.47 -19.42 -30.19
CA TYR A 86 -33.36 -20.88 -30.16
C TYR A 86 -33.61 -21.43 -28.74
N THR A 87 -33.06 -20.77 -27.71
CA THR A 87 -33.25 -21.17 -26.30
C THR A 87 -34.67 -20.89 -25.82
N CYS A 88 -35.30 -19.82 -26.29
CA CYS A 88 -36.70 -19.49 -26.00
C CYS A 88 -37.66 -20.50 -26.65
N ASN A 89 -37.41 -20.90 -27.90
CA ASN A 89 -38.12 -21.99 -28.57
C ASN A 89 -37.87 -23.35 -27.89
N LEU A 90 -36.66 -23.58 -27.36
CA LEU A 90 -36.34 -24.78 -26.59
C LEU A 90 -37.06 -24.81 -25.22
N LEU A 91 -37.18 -23.67 -24.55
CA LEU A 91 -37.90 -23.50 -23.27
C LEU A 91 -39.42 -23.66 -23.44
N HIS A 92 -39.98 -23.22 -24.58
CA HIS A 92 -41.37 -23.54 -24.94
C HIS A 92 -41.60 -25.04 -25.15
N SER A 93 -40.56 -25.80 -25.55
CA SER A 93 -40.66 -27.25 -25.79
C SER A 93 -40.37 -28.13 -24.56
N ASN A 94 -39.61 -27.64 -23.58
CA ASN A 94 -39.26 -28.38 -22.36
C ASN A 94 -39.64 -27.59 -21.10
N LEU A 95 -40.89 -27.78 -20.66
CA LEU A 95 -41.53 -27.20 -19.45
C LEU A 95 -40.83 -27.52 -18.10
N SER A 96 -39.65 -28.16 -18.10
CA SER A 96 -39.09 -28.82 -16.92
C SER A 96 -38.33 -27.92 -15.93
N ASN A 97 -38.10 -26.63 -16.24
CA ASN A 97 -37.18 -25.79 -15.44
C ASN A 97 -37.78 -24.47 -14.90
N LEU A 98 -39.11 -24.31 -14.93
CA LEU A 98 -39.79 -23.21 -14.24
C LEU A 98 -39.89 -23.51 -12.74
N ILE A 99 -39.87 -22.47 -11.90
CA ILE A 99 -40.18 -22.63 -10.46
C ILE A 99 -41.61 -23.15 -10.38
N GLN A 100 -41.74 -24.44 -10.09
CA GLN A 100 -43.03 -25.10 -9.95
C GLN A 100 -43.55 -24.82 -8.55
N ILE A 101 -44.58 -23.99 -8.48
CA ILE A 101 -45.28 -23.62 -7.27
C ILE A 101 -46.39 -24.66 -7.06
N LYS A 102 -46.10 -25.60 -6.16
CA LYS A 102 -47.00 -26.68 -5.76
C LYS A 102 -47.84 -26.31 -4.54
N ASN A 103 -47.41 -25.32 -3.76
CA ASN A 103 -48.13 -24.81 -2.60
C ASN A 103 -47.96 -23.30 -2.45
N THR A 104 -48.79 -22.70 -1.62
CA THR A 104 -48.83 -21.25 -1.35
C THR A 104 -47.52 -20.72 -0.76
N ILE A 105 -46.83 -21.50 0.07
CA ILE A 105 -45.53 -21.16 0.65
C ILE A 105 -44.47 -20.90 -0.44
N GLN A 106 -44.46 -21.72 -1.49
CA GLN A 106 -43.55 -21.54 -2.63
C GLN A 106 -43.85 -20.27 -3.41
N LEU A 107 -45.12 -19.84 -3.47
CA LEU A 107 -45.51 -18.56 -4.07
C LEU A 107 -45.00 -17.36 -3.27
N PHE A 108 -45.10 -17.42 -1.94
CA PHE A 108 -44.54 -16.36 -1.07
C PHE A 108 -43.03 -16.30 -1.12
N TYR A 109 -42.36 -17.45 -1.20
CA TYR A 109 -40.91 -17.50 -1.38
C TYR A 109 -40.50 -16.86 -2.71
N ALA A 110 -41.24 -17.11 -3.80
CA ALA A 110 -41.03 -16.49 -5.09
C ALA A 110 -41.23 -14.95 -5.04
N ALA A 111 -42.26 -14.47 -4.34
CA ALA A 111 -42.50 -13.04 -4.12
C ALA A 111 -41.40 -12.38 -3.26
N HIS A 112 -40.93 -13.06 -2.21
CA HIS A 112 -39.82 -12.57 -1.39
C HIS A 112 -38.52 -12.45 -2.21
N LEU A 113 -38.25 -13.42 -3.09
CA LEU A 113 -37.10 -13.38 -3.99
C LEU A 113 -37.16 -12.20 -4.97
N LEU A 114 -38.35 -11.82 -5.44
CA LEU A 114 -38.55 -10.64 -6.28
C LEU A 114 -38.11 -9.37 -5.54
N ILE A 115 -38.65 -9.15 -4.34
CA ILE A 115 -38.42 -7.93 -3.55
C ILE A 115 -36.96 -7.84 -3.09
N LYS A 116 -36.44 -8.92 -2.52
CA LYS A 116 -35.08 -8.94 -1.95
C LYS A 116 -33.99 -8.67 -3.00
N ASN A 117 -34.19 -9.15 -4.23
CA ASN A 117 -33.22 -8.98 -5.31
C ASN A 117 -33.57 -7.81 -6.24
N ASN A 118 -34.60 -7.03 -5.93
CA ASN A 118 -35.05 -5.89 -6.72
C ASN A 118 -35.37 -6.26 -8.19
N LEU A 119 -36.02 -7.42 -8.38
CA LEU A 119 -36.41 -7.93 -9.70
C LEU A 119 -37.78 -7.36 -10.10
N SER A 120 -37.93 -7.01 -11.38
CA SER A 120 -39.19 -6.46 -11.91
C SER A 120 -40.27 -7.51 -12.17
N SER A 121 -39.89 -8.74 -12.49
CA SER A 121 -40.83 -9.84 -12.75
C SER A 121 -40.18 -11.22 -12.60
N LEU A 122 -41.00 -12.24 -12.35
CA LEU A 122 -40.59 -13.64 -12.23
C LEU A 122 -41.61 -14.54 -12.92
N ILE A 123 -41.15 -15.41 -13.83
CA ILE A 123 -42.00 -16.41 -14.47
C ILE A 123 -42.09 -17.64 -13.57
N ILE A 124 -43.30 -18.02 -13.20
CA ILE A 124 -43.58 -19.13 -12.29
C ILE A 124 -44.62 -20.06 -12.91
N ASN A 125 -44.52 -21.35 -12.61
CA ASN A 125 -45.50 -22.35 -13.04
C ASN A 125 -46.31 -22.78 -11.82
N ILE A 126 -47.61 -22.49 -11.80
CA ILE A 126 -48.48 -22.80 -10.65
C ILE A 126 -49.21 -24.11 -10.94
N HIS A 127 -49.14 -25.04 -9.99
CA HIS A 127 -49.84 -26.31 -10.10
C HIS A 127 -51.38 -26.09 -10.14
N PRO A 128 -52.12 -26.73 -11.05
CA PRO A 128 -53.56 -26.47 -11.26
C PRO A 128 -54.43 -26.69 -10.01
N ASN A 129 -54.06 -27.64 -9.15
CA ASN A 129 -54.75 -27.84 -7.87
C ASN A 129 -54.69 -26.60 -6.97
N LEU A 130 -53.58 -25.87 -6.99
CA LEU A 130 -53.42 -24.65 -6.20
C LEU A 130 -54.33 -23.52 -6.73
N LEU A 131 -54.48 -23.43 -8.05
CA LEU A 131 -55.40 -22.49 -8.71
C LEU A 131 -56.85 -22.70 -8.29
N GLN A 132 -57.28 -23.96 -8.17
CA GLN A 132 -58.63 -24.29 -7.70
C GLN A 132 -58.86 -23.85 -6.25
N ASP A 133 -57.83 -23.94 -5.40
CA ASP A 133 -57.90 -23.48 -4.01
C ASP A 133 -57.94 -21.95 -3.87
N PHE A 134 -57.39 -21.21 -4.84
CA PHE A 134 -57.38 -19.74 -4.88
C PHE A 134 -58.68 -19.12 -5.43
N LEU A 135 -59.42 -19.84 -6.28
CA LEU A 135 -60.63 -19.32 -6.91
C LEU A 135 -61.76 -19.13 -5.87
N GLY A 136 -62.00 -17.88 -5.48
CA GLY A 136 -63.16 -17.47 -4.68
C GLY A 136 -62.91 -17.32 -3.17
N LYS A 137 -61.68 -17.49 -2.68
CA LYS A 137 -61.31 -17.23 -1.27
C LYS A 137 -60.44 -15.98 -1.15
N PRO A 138 -60.72 -15.07 -0.20
CA PRO A 138 -59.82 -13.95 0.07
C PRO A 138 -58.47 -14.48 0.56
N ILE A 139 -57.37 -13.90 0.07
CA ILE A 139 -56.00 -14.31 0.40
C ILE A 139 -55.73 -14.32 1.90
N SER A 140 -56.39 -13.45 2.68
CA SER A 140 -56.29 -13.45 4.14
C SER A 140 -56.72 -14.77 4.78
N GLN A 141 -57.71 -15.49 4.22
CA GLN A 141 -58.13 -16.82 4.71
C GLN A 141 -57.17 -17.94 4.31
N ILE A 142 -56.54 -17.82 3.14
CA ILE A 142 -55.53 -18.78 2.68
C ILE A 142 -54.25 -18.60 3.51
N LEU A 143 -53.87 -17.35 3.74
CA LEU A 143 -52.77 -16.96 4.61
C LEU A 143 -52.97 -17.45 6.04
N SER A 144 -54.16 -17.36 6.64
CA SER A 144 -54.34 -17.78 8.03
C SER A 144 -54.13 -19.29 8.23
N ASN A 145 -54.51 -20.12 7.25
CA ASN A 145 -54.29 -21.57 7.30
C ASN A 145 -52.82 -21.94 7.06
N ASP A 146 -52.17 -21.30 6.09
CA ASP A 146 -50.80 -21.65 5.71
C ASP A 146 -49.73 -20.97 6.57
N GLN A 147 -50.08 -19.88 7.26
CA GLN A 147 -49.22 -19.23 8.25
C GLN A 147 -48.91 -20.18 9.41
N GLN A 148 -49.88 -21.01 9.85
CA GLN A 148 -49.60 -22.03 10.87
C GLN A 148 -48.66 -23.11 10.36
N GLN A 149 -48.80 -23.56 9.10
CA GLN A 149 -47.86 -24.51 8.51
C GLN A 149 -46.46 -23.92 8.33
N TRP A 150 -46.37 -22.65 7.94
CA TRP A 150 -45.10 -21.93 7.86
C TRP A 150 -44.42 -21.80 9.22
N LEU A 151 -45.16 -21.45 10.27
CA LEU A 151 -44.65 -21.39 11.64
C LEU A 151 -44.11 -22.75 12.09
N LEU A 152 -44.82 -23.85 11.79
CA LEU A 152 -44.35 -25.22 12.08
C LEU A 152 -43.07 -25.59 11.30
N ILE A 153 -42.92 -25.15 10.05
CA ILE A 153 -41.71 -25.37 9.26
C ILE A 153 -40.55 -24.53 9.79
N LYS A 154 -40.79 -23.26 10.14
CA LYS A 154 -39.80 -22.37 10.78
C LYS A 154 -39.29 -22.98 12.07
N GLU A 155 -40.18 -23.48 12.91
CA GLU A 155 -39.84 -24.13 14.18
C GLU A 155 -38.99 -25.40 13.97
N LYS A 156 -39.34 -26.25 12.99
CA LYS A 156 -38.52 -27.42 12.62
C LYS A 156 -37.12 -27.03 12.13
N PHE A 157 -37.00 -25.97 11.33
CA PHE A 157 -35.71 -25.46 10.88
C PHE A 157 -34.87 -24.93 12.03
N TYR A 158 -35.49 -24.20 12.96
CA TYR A 158 -34.85 -23.69 14.16
C TYR A 158 -34.31 -24.83 15.04
N GLN A 159 -35.10 -25.90 15.22
CA GLN A 159 -34.67 -27.10 15.94
C GLN A 159 -33.47 -27.80 15.27
N ILE A 160 -33.45 -27.90 13.93
CA ILE A 160 -32.31 -28.45 13.17
C ILE A 160 -31.05 -27.59 13.37
N LYS A 161 -31.19 -26.26 13.32
CA LYS A 161 -30.09 -25.32 13.53
C LYS A 161 -29.49 -25.45 14.93
N ILE A 162 -30.34 -25.54 15.97
CA ILE A 162 -29.91 -25.81 17.34
C ILE A 162 -29.15 -27.14 17.42
N LYS A 163 -29.67 -28.20 16.78
CA LYS A 163 -29.02 -29.52 16.77
C LYS A 163 -27.64 -29.46 16.09
N TYR A 164 -27.50 -28.70 15.00
CA TYR A 164 -26.25 -28.50 14.28
C TYR A 164 -25.22 -27.72 15.11
N GLU A 165 -25.59 -26.60 15.73
CA GLU A 165 -24.68 -25.83 16.59
C GLU A 165 -24.25 -26.62 17.84
N LYS A 166 -25.16 -27.42 18.42
CA LYS A 166 -24.79 -28.38 19.48
C LYS A 166 -23.77 -29.42 18.98
N LEU A 167 -23.94 -29.94 17.78
CA LEU A 167 -23.01 -30.89 17.16
C LEU A 167 -21.64 -30.25 16.90
N LYS A 168 -21.61 -29.02 16.37
CA LYS A 168 -20.40 -28.24 16.12
C LYS A 168 -19.64 -27.95 17.41
N ILE A 169 -20.32 -27.58 18.49
CA ILE A 169 -19.70 -27.41 19.82
C ILE A 169 -19.13 -28.74 20.31
N LYS A 170 -19.86 -29.85 20.14
CA LYS A 170 -19.37 -31.19 20.50
C LYS A 170 -18.10 -31.57 19.73
N ILE A 171 -18.07 -31.33 18.41
CA ILE A 171 -16.89 -31.56 17.55
C ILE A 171 -15.72 -30.67 17.97
N VAL A 172 -15.95 -29.38 18.23
CA VAL A 172 -14.90 -28.47 18.68
C VAL A 172 -14.34 -28.89 20.05
N LYS A 173 -15.20 -29.35 20.98
CA LYS A 173 -14.76 -29.90 22.27
C LYS A 173 -13.94 -31.18 22.08
N GLN A 174 -14.37 -32.08 21.19
CA GLN A 174 -13.65 -33.32 20.88
C GLN A 174 -12.30 -33.07 20.19
N LEU A 175 -12.22 -32.09 19.30
CA LEU A 175 -10.96 -31.67 18.65
C LEU A 175 -10.02 -30.98 19.64
N ALA A 176 -10.55 -30.17 20.55
CA ALA A 176 -9.78 -29.54 21.62
C ALA A 176 -9.24 -30.59 22.61
N SER A 177 -10.04 -31.60 23.00
CA SER A 177 -9.58 -32.70 23.84
C SER A 177 -8.56 -33.61 23.13
N ALA A 178 -8.59 -33.68 21.79
CA ALA A 178 -7.59 -34.39 20.98
C ALA A 178 -6.29 -33.59 20.75
N GLY A 179 -6.07 -32.49 21.46
CA GLY A 179 -4.83 -31.70 21.40
C GLY A 179 -4.72 -30.76 20.20
N PHE A 180 -5.74 -30.67 19.34
CA PHE A 180 -5.77 -29.68 18.27
C PHE A 180 -6.08 -28.30 18.86
N LYS A 181 -5.06 -27.44 18.94
CA LYS A 181 -5.18 -26.03 19.32
C LYS A 181 -5.92 -25.26 18.23
N ILE A 182 -7.25 -25.33 18.23
CA ILE A 182 -8.09 -24.47 17.40
C ILE A 182 -8.09 -23.09 18.04
N LEU A 183 -7.22 -22.19 17.57
CA LEU A 183 -7.20 -20.78 17.95
C LEU A 183 -8.51 -20.10 17.48
N ARG A 184 -9.54 -20.16 18.32
CA ARG A 184 -10.77 -19.38 18.16
C ARG A 184 -10.44 -17.90 18.36
N ARG A 185 -10.48 -17.11 17.28
CA ARG A 185 -10.66 -15.65 17.39
C ARG A 185 -12.13 -15.36 17.70
N THR A 186 -12.54 -15.47 18.96
CA THR A 186 -13.80 -14.89 19.45
C THR A 186 -13.63 -14.48 20.90
N LYS A 187 -14.10 -13.26 21.21
CA LYS A 187 -14.24 -12.67 22.55
C LYS A 187 -14.71 -13.72 23.56
N THR A 188 -14.16 -13.62 24.77
CA THR A 188 -14.60 -14.33 25.97
C THR A 188 -16.10 -14.21 26.16
N ILE A 189 -16.83 -15.30 25.88
CA ILE A 189 -18.20 -15.51 26.33
C ILE A 189 -18.06 -16.20 27.69
N ILE A 190 -18.32 -15.43 28.74
CA ILE A 190 -18.58 -15.96 30.08
C ILE A 190 -19.90 -16.74 29.98
N GLN A 191 -19.93 -17.92 30.58
CA GLN A 191 -21.14 -18.74 30.70
C GLN A 191 -22.19 -17.96 31.49
N ASP A 192 -23.13 -17.33 30.79
CA ASP A 192 -24.52 -17.12 31.20
C ASP A 192 -25.32 -16.88 29.92
N GLU A 193 -26.49 -17.53 29.83
CA GLU A 193 -27.51 -17.50 28.76
C GLU A 193 -27.09 -17.02 27.36
N ILE A 194 -27.03 -17.95 26.41
CA ILE A 194 -26.89 -17.64 24.98
C ILE A 194 -28.21 -17.01 24.51
N ASP A 195 -28.28 -15.68 24.52
CA ASP A 195 -29.31 -14.94 23.82
C ASP A 195 -28.99 -14.96 22.32
N PHE A 196 -29.91 -15.49 21.50
CA PHE A 196 -29.71 -15.77 20.07
C PHE A 196 -30.07 -14.59 19.16
N THR A 197 -30.21 -13.39 19.71
CA THR A 197 -30.51 -12.19 18.94
C THR A 197 -29.23 -11.45 18.58
N ASP A 198 -28.54 -11.85 17.49
CA ASP A 198 -27.92 -10.84 16.62
C ASP A 198 -27.41 -11.35 15.25
N GLU A 199 -27.62 -10.45 14.29
CA GLU A 199 -27.15 -10.33 12.89
C GLU A 199 -27.73 -11.24 11.79
N ASN A 200 -28.85 -10.74 11.24
CA ASN A 200 -29.27 -10.84 9.82
C ASN A 200 -29.34 -12.23 9.20
N ASP A 201 -30.01 -13.17 9.87
CA ASP A 201 -30.46 -14.37 9.17
C ASP A 201 -31.58 -14.02 8.18
N THR A 202 -31.36 -14.42 6.93
CA THR A 202 -32.24 -14.12 5.78
C THR A 202 -33.70 -14.58 5.90
N PHE A 203 -34.04 -15.30 6.96
CA PHE A 203 -35.39 -15.79 7.26
C PHE A 203 -36.10 -15.01 8.37
N ASP A 204 -35.39 -14.26 9.21
CA ASP A 204 -35.99 -13.55 10.35
C ASP A 204 -36.75 -12.28 9.89
N GLY A 205 -36.43 -11.73 8.71
CA GLY A 205 -37.20 -10.64 8.10
C GLY A 205 -38.56 -11.02 7.51
N ILE A 206 -38.96 -12.30 7.54
CA ILE A 206 -40.24 -12.81 6.98
C ILE A 206 -41.33 -12.88 8.06
N GLU A 207 -41.10 -12.31 9.24
CA GLU A 207 -42.04 -12.41 10.38
C GLU A 207 -43.40 -11.75 10.12
N ASN A 208 -43.45 -10.78 9.20
CA ASN A 208 -44.70 -10.15 8.80
C ASN A 208 -44.94 -10.39 7.31
N ILE A 209 -45.57 -11.52 6.97
CA ILE A 209 -46.00 -11.85 5.60
C ILE A 209 -46.84 -10.69 5.00
N HIS A 210 -47.51 -9.90 5.83
CA HIS A 210 -48.26 -8.72 5.42
C HIS A 210 -47.43 -7.67 4.66
N ASN A 211 -46.10 -7.61 4.84
CA ASN A 211 -45.26 -6.61 4.19
C ASN A 211 -44.64 -7.09 2.85
N ILE A 212 -44.91 -8.32 2.42
CA ILE A 212 -44.38 -8.86 1.16
C ILE A 212 -45.29 -8.46 0.00
N CYS A 213 -46.58 -8.69 0.13
CA CYS A 213 -47.60 -8.26 -0.82
C CYS A 213 -48.83 -7.84 -0.03
N ASP A 214 -49.13 -6.54 0.02
CA ASP A 214 -50.31 -6.01 0.69
C ASP A 214 -51.61 -6.45 -0.02
N ARG A 215 -51.52 -6.64 -1.34
CA ARG A 215 -52.60 -7.08 -2.21
C ARG A 215 -52.03 -7.90 -3.38
N ILE A 216 -52.73 -8.94 -3.80
CA ILE A 216 -52.41 -9.65 -5.05
C ILE A 216 -53.49 -9.33 -6.07
N ASP A 217 -53.10 -8.74 -7.19
CA ASP A 217 -54.02 -8.50 -8.29
C ASP A 217 -53.98 -9.68 -9.25
N TRP A 218 -55.05 -10.47 -9.22
CA TRP A 218 -55.22 -11.65 -10.05
C TRP A 218 -55.76 -11.26 -11.42
N ASN A 219 -54.87 -11.00 -12.37
CA ASN A 219 -55.21 -10.63 -13.73
C ASN A 219 -55.06 -11.84 -14.68
N VAL A 220 -55.67 -12.96 -14.28
CA VAL A 220 -55.67 -14.21 -15.04
C VAL A 220 -56.99 -14.31 -15.78
N ARG A 221 -56.97 -14.29 -17.11
CA ARG A 221 -58.19 -14.46 -17.93
C ARG A 221 -58.48 -15.92 -18.25
N ASN A 222 -57.46 -16.77 -18.27
CA ASN A 222 -57.57 -18.17 -18.62
C ASN A 222 -57.39 -19.07 -17.38
N ASN A 223 -58.49 -19.69 -16.94
CA ASN A 223 -58.47 -20.63 -15.80
C ASN A 223 -57.62 -21.89 -16.05
N ASN A 224 -57.20 -22.15 -17.29
CA ASN A 224 -56.37 -23.29 -17.66
C ASN A 224 -54.89 -22.94 -17.84
N ALA A 225 -54.48 -21.68 -17.60
CA ALA A 225 -53.08 -21.30 -17.68
C ALA A 225 -52.27 -22.00 -16.57
N THR A 226 -51.11 -22.55 -16.93
CA THR A 226 -50.15 -23.13 -15.96
C THR A 226 -48.97 -22.21 -15.70
N THR A 227 -48.73 -21.23 -16.57
CA THR A 227 -47.56 -20.33 -16.51
C THR A 227 -48.02 -18.90 -16.31
N PHE A 228 -47.42 -18.24 -15.32
CA PHE A 228 -47.79 -16.91 -14.87
C PHE A 228 -46.57 -16.01 -14.71
N ILE A 229 -46.77 -14.71 -14.90
CA ILE A 229 -45.78 -13.68 -14.55
C ILE A 229 -46.22 -13.06 -13.24
N LEU A 230 -45.33 -13.12 -12.24
CA LEU A 230 -45.47 -12.41 -10.98
C LEU A 230 -44.73 -11.07 -11.09
N ILE A 231 -45.45 -9.97 -10.94
CA ILE A 231 -44.95 -8.59 -11.00
C ILE A 231 -45.22 -7.93 -9.65
N THR A 232 -44.32 -7.09 -9.18
CA THR A 232 -44.54 -6.25 -7.99
C THR A 232 -44.51 -4.77 -8.36
N TYR A 233 -45.51 -4.01 -7.94
CA TYR A 233 -45.53 -2.55 -8.04
C TYR A 233 -46.10 -1.92 -6.76
N ILE A 234 -45.80 -0.65 -6.53
CA ILE A 234 -46.26 0.08 -5.34
C ILE A 234 -47.39 1.03 -5.77
N GLU A 235 -48.57 0.89 -5.16
CA GLU A 235 -49.72 1.79 -5.36
C GLU A 235 -50.20 2.28 -3.99
N LEU A 236 -50.19 3.60 -3.77
CA LEU A 236 -50.64 4.23 -2.51
C LEU A 236 -49.96 3.63 -1.25
N ASP A 237 -48.64 3.52 -1.27
CA ASP A 237 -47.80 2.91 -0.21
C ASP A 237 -48.09 1.44 0.09
N LYS A 238 -48.80 0.75 -0.81
CA LYS A 238 -49.04 -0.69 -0.73
C LYS A 238 -48.31 -1.43 -1.84
N THR A 239 -47.61 -2.50 -1.50
CA THR A 239 -46.94 -3.39 -2.44
C THR A 239 -47.96 -4.34 -3.04
N ILE A 240 -48.31 -4.13 -4.30
CA ILE A 240 -49.23 -4.98 -5.05
C ILE A 240 -48.43 -6.00 -5.86
N CYS A 241 -48.72 -7.28 -5.66
CA CYS A 241 -48.15 -8.37 -6.44
C CYS A 241 -49.16 -8.83 -7.48
N SER A 242 -49.02 -8.40 -8.73
CA SER A 242 -49.92 -8.85 -9.80
C SER A 242 -49.45 -10.17 -10.37
N LEU A 243 -50.40 -11.10 -10.51
CA LEU A 243 -50.21 -12.36 -11.21
C LEU A 243 -51.01 -12.30 -12.52
N SER A 244 -50.32 -12.39 -13.66
CA SER A 244 -50.96 -12.39 -14.99
C SER A 244 -50.66 -13.69 -15.74
N ASP A 245 -51.64 -14.23 -16.45
CA ASP A 245 -51.43 -15.37 -17.34
C ASP A 245 -50.57 -14.99 -18.54
N VAL A 246 -49.66 -15.87 -18.94
CA VAL A 246 -48.77 -15.65 -20.08
C VAL A 246 -49.51 -15.81 -21.42
N ASP A 247 -50.68 -16.47 -21.43
CA ASP A 247 -51.36 -16.87 -22.67
C ASP A 247 -52.82 -16.36 -22.77
N ASN A 248 -52.99 -15.23 -23.48
CA ASN A 248 -53.88 -15.15 -24.65
C ASN A 248 -53.73 -13.87 -25.51
N ASP A 249 -52.84 -12.94 -25.18
CA ASP A 249 -52.53 -11.82 -26.08
C ASP A 249 -51.50 -12.22 -27.15
N ARG A 250 -51.95 -13.04 -28.12
CA ARG A 250 -51.28 -13.25 -29.43
C ARG A 250 -51.08 -11.94 -30.23
N LYS A 251 -51.50 -10.79 -29.68
CA LYS A 251 -51.26 -9.46 -30.26
C LYS A 251 -49.89 -8.90 -29.94
N TYR A 252 -49.14 -9.51 -29.02
CA TYR A 252 -47.73 -9.22 -28.80
C TYR A 252 -46.90 -10.42 -29.21
N ASN A 253 -46.45 -10.46 -30.48
CA ASN A 253 -45.36 -11.34 -30.94
C ASN A 253 -44.00 -11.00 -30.28
N ILE A 254 -44.04 -10.29 -29.14
CA ILE A 254 -42.90 -9.66 -28.50
C ILE A 254 -43.02 -9.72 -26.96
N VAL A 255 -43.50 -10.86 -26.44
CA VAL A 255 -43.39 -11.16 -25.01
C VAL A 255 -41.92 -11.37 -24.57
N CYS A 256 -40.98 -11.47 -25.53
CA CYS A 256 -39.55 -11.32 -25.26
C CYS A 256 -39.04 -9.85 -25.21
N GLU A 257 -39.88 -8.82 -25.47
CA GLU A 257 -39.44 -7.40 -25.46
C GLU A 257 -39.61 -6.67 -24.12
N TYR A 258 -40.18 -7.29 -23.08
CA TYR A 258 -40.30 -6.62 -21.78
C TYR A 258 -39.09 -6.83 -20.86
N VAL A 259 -37.90 -6.66 -21.45
CA VAL A 259 -36.82 -5.86 -20.85
C VAL A 259 -36.27 -5.05 -22.03
N LEU A 260 -36.81 -3.86 -22.29
CA LEU A 260 -36.19 -2.90 -23.20
C LEU A 260 -34.84 -2.50 -22.59
N ASP A 261 -33.84 -3.32 -22.86
CA ASP A 261 -32.44 -3.00 -22.68
C ASP A 261 -32.13 -1.95 -23.75
N PHE A 262 -32.39 -0.68 -23.42
CA PHE A 262 -32.07 0.47 -24.28
C PHE A 262 -30.59 0.48 -24.68
N CYS A 263 -29.75 -0.32 -24.03
CA CYS A 263 -28.34 -0.48 -24.32
C CYS A 263 -27.99 -1.64 -25.26
N LEU A 264 -28.99 -2.28 -25.89
CA LEU A 264 -28.77 -3.38 -26.84
C LEU A 264 -27.79 -2.97 -27.95
N GLY A 265 -26.65 -3.68 -28.04
CA GLY A 265 -25.61 -3.46 -29.05
C GLY A 265 -24.67 -2.29 -28.81
N ASN A 266 -24.82 -1.53 -27.72
CA ASN A 266 -24.04 -0.32 -27.43
C ASN A 266 -24.05 0.71 -28.61
N ILE A 267 -25.09 0.68 -29.44
CA ILE A 267 -25.20 1.53 -30.64
C ILE A 267 -25.55 2.97 -30.25
N ILE A 268 -26.30 3.13 -29.16
CA ILE A 268 -26.81 4.43 -28.72
C ILE A 268 -25.69 5.29 -28.12
N CYS A 269 -24.84 4.72 -27.28
CA CYS A 269 -23.64 5.41 -26.83
C CYS A 269 -22.61 5.27 -27.94
N GLY A 270 -22.23 6.36 -28.59
CA GLY A 270 -21.24 6.35 -29.68
C GLY A 270 -19.96 5.61 -29.30
N LYS A 271 -19.07 5.36 -30.26
CA LYS A 271 -17.87 4.50 -30.15
C LYS A 271 -17.01 4.67 -28.88
N HIS A 272 -17.13 5.79 -28.18
CA HIS A 272 -16.40 6.14 -26.97
C HIS A 272 -17.21 6.05 -25.67
N GLY A 273 -18.39 5.41 -25.66
CA GLY A 273 -19.23 5.21 -24.47
C GLY A 273 -19.67 3.77 -24.25
N GLN A 274 -20.02 3.45 -23.01
CA GLN A 274 -20.69 2.21 -22.61
C GLN A 274 -22.10 2.57 -22.11
N CYS A 275 -23.11 1.98 -22.72
CA CYS A 275 -24.50 2.18 -22.34
C CYS A 275 -24.85 1.38 -21.07
N MET A 276 -25.51 2.01 -20.12
CA MET A 276 -26.08 1.37 -18.93
C MET A 276 -27.58 1.65 -18.85
N ASN A 277 -28.40 0.62 -18.64
CA ASN A 277 -29.82 0.84 -18.36
C ASN A 277 -30.00 1.42 -16.97
N ILE A 278 -30.98 2.32 -16.86
CA ILE A 278 -31.48 2.86 -15.61
C ILE A 278 -33.00 2.67 -15.60
N ILE A 279 -33.62 2.65 -14.43
CA ILE A 279 -35.08 2.55 -14.32
C ILE A 279 -35.70 3.73 -15.09
N GLY A 280 -36.41 3.43 -16.18
CA GLY A 280 -37.03 4.43 -17.07
C GLY A 280 -36.15 4.98 -18.21
N GLY A 281 -34.98 4.39 -18.53
CA GLY A 281 -34.20 4.81 -19.70
C GLY A 281 -32.77 4.24 -19.80
N PHE A 282 -31.88 4.96 -20.49
CA PHE A 282 -30.45 4.63 -20.58
C PHE A 282 -29.54 5.79 -20.17
N LYS A 283 -28.33 5.46 -19.74
CA LYS A 283 -27.25 6.41 -19.45
C LYS A 283 -25.97 5.94 -20.10
N CYS A 284 -25.35 6.81 -20.91
CA CYS A 284 -24.03 6.55 -21.47
C CYS A 284 -22.92 6.90 -20.49
N SER A 285 -22.12 5.90 -20.12
CA SER A 285 -20.84 6.06 -19.42
C SER A 285 -19.74 6.33 -20.44
N CYS A 286 -19.33 7.60 -20.57
CA CYS A 286 -18.32 7.99 -21.55
C CYS A 286 -16.90 7.67 -21.09
N SER A 287 -16.07 7.23 -22.02
CA SER A 287 -14.62 7.21 -21.83
C SER A 287 -14.09 8.62 -21.57
N PHE A 288 -13.02 8.69 -20.78
CA PHE A 288 -12.55 9.90 -20.11
C PHE A 288 -12.37 11.15 -21.02
N LEU A 289 -12.04 10.98 -22.30
CA LEU A 289 -11.83 12.09 -23.24
C LEU A 289 -13.14 12.62 -23.86
N TYR A 290 -14.24 11.90 -23.71
CA TYR A 290 -15.50 12.14 -24.39
C TYR A 290 -16.65 12.40 -23.38
N GLY A 291 -17.68 13.07 -23.85
CA GLY A 291 -18.83 13.53 -23.09
C GLY A 291 -20.01 13.89 -24.02
N GLY A 292 -21.04 14.49 -23.45
CA GLY A 292 -22.34 14.61 -24.12
C GLY A 292 -23.22 13.39 -23.86
N LEU A 293 -24.50 13.48 -24.21
CA LEU A 293 -25.51 12.46 -23.88
C LEU A 293 -25.17 11.08 -24.47
N LEU A 294 -24.51 11.07 -25.63
CA LEU A 294 -24.13 9.87 -26.39
C LEU A 294 -22.61 9.66 -26.51
N CYS A 295 -21.79 10.38 -25.74
CA CYS A 295 -20.31 10.25 -25.76
C CYS A 295 -19.63 10.56 -27.11
N GLU A 296 -20.30 11.31 -27.98
CA GLU A 296 -19.81 11.68 -29.32
C GLU A 296 -18.94 12.94 -29.31
N LYS A 297 -19.03 13.78 -28.27
CA LYS A 297 -18.30 15.04 -28.18
C LYS A 297 -17.10 14.88 -27.26
N ILE A 298 -15.95 15.42 -27.64
CA ILE A 298 -14.81 15.52 -26.71
C ILE A 298 -15.26 16.35 -25.50
N SER A 299 -15.16 15.78 -24.30
CA SER A 299 -15.63 16.44 -23.08
C SER A 299 -14.85 17.72 -22.84
N GLN A 300 -15.42 18.68 -22.13
CA GLN A 300 -14.71 19.91 -21.79
C GLN A 300 -13.42 19.62 -20.98
N GLN A 301 -13.42 18.54 -20.19
CA GLN A 301 -12.24 18.00 -19.51
C GLN A 301 -11.24 17.37 -20.49
N GLY A 302 -11.70 16.58 -21.47
CA GLY A 302 -10.85 16.01 -22.52
C GLY A 302 -10.19 17.09 -23.39
N ARG A 303 -10.94 18.15 -23.72
CA ARG A 303 -10.39 19.36 -24.38
C ARG A 303 -9.38 20.05 -23.49
N GLN A 304 -9.67 20.24 -22.20
CA GLN A 304 -8.72 20.83 -21.25
C GLN A 304 -7.46 19.99 -21.10
N ILE A 305 -7.52 18.66 -21.19
CA ILE A 305 -6.36 17.77 -21.09
C ILE A 305 -5.56 17.77 -22.39
N LEU A 306 -6.20 17.73 -23.57
CA LEU A 306 -5.51 17.88 -24.85
C LEU A 306 -4.84 19.26 -24.95
N ILE A 307 -5.57 20.33 -24.59
CA ILE A 307 -5.04 21.68 -24.53
C ILE A 307 -3.95 21.76 -23.45
N SER A 308 -4.10 21.13 -22.29
CA SER A 308 -3.08 21.15 -21.24
C SER A 308 -1.84 20.32 -21.62
N CYS A 309 -1.96 19.20 -22.32
CA CYS A 309 -0.84 18.44 -22.86
C CYS A 309 -0.12 19.22 -23.97
N ILE A 310 -0.86 19.84 -24.89
CA ILE A 310 -0.30 20.71 -25.94
C ILE A 310 0.34 21.94 -25.30
N ILE A 311 -0.29 22.57 -24.32
CA ILE A 311 0.27 23.67 -23.53
C ILE A 311 1.45 23.21 -22.70
N ILE A 312 1.51 21.99 -22.17
CA ILE A 312 2.67 21.46 -21.43
C ILE A 312 3.81 21.14 -22.39
N ILE A 313 3.54 20.66 -23.60
CA ILE A 313 4.57 20.45 -24.65
C ILE A 313 5.08 21.80 -25.16
N ILE A 314 4.17 22.76 -25.38
CA ILE A 314 4.47 24.12 -25.81
C ILE A 314 5.13 24.92 -24.66
N LEU A 315 4.75 24.74 -23.39
CA LEU A 315 5.40 25.34 -22.22
C LEU A 315 6.71 24.62 -21.90
N ALA A 316 6.84 23.31 -22.13
CA ALA A 316 8.15 22.66 -22.09
C ALA A 316 9.08 23.23 -23.17
N GLY A 317 8.53 23.73 -24.28
CA GLY A 317 9.25 24.51 -25.31
C GLY A 317 9.42 26.02 -25.00
N LEU A 318 8.46 26.69 -24.35
CA LEU A 318 8.37 28.16 -24.24
C LEU A 318 8.48 28.71 -22.80
N SER A 319 8.23 27.90 -21.76
CA SER A 319 8.34 28.30 -20.34
C SER A 319 9.77 28.24 -19.80
N LEU A 320 10.75 28.39 -20.68
CA LEU A 320 12.12 28.65 -20.26
C LEU A 320 12.25 29.99 -19.54
N LYS A 321 11.34 30.97 -19.60
CA LYS A 321 11.58 32.26 -18.91
C LYS A 321 11.59 32.21 -17.37
N PRO A 322 10.56 31.72 -16.65
CA PRO A 322 10.60 31.65 -15.19
C PRO A 322 11.57 30.58 -14.69
N ILE A 323 11.71 29.47 -15.42
CA ILE A 323 12.69 28.43 -15.13
C ILE A 323 14.13 28.92 -15.43
N GLN A 324 14.35 29.74 -16.47
CA GLN A 324 15.63 30.43 -16.72
C GLN A 324 15.89 31.48 -15.67
N GLN A 325 14.90 32.26 -15.22
CA GLN A 325 15.11 33.23 -14.14
C GLN A 325 15.50 32.51 -12.85
N PHE A 326 14.86 31.37 -12.54
CA PHE A 326 15.19 30.54 -11.39
C PHE A 326 16.55 29.82 -11.55
N LEU A 327 16.82 29.19 -12.69
CA LEU A 327 18.13 28.60 -13.04
C LEU A 327 19.23 29.66 -13.06
N TRP A 328 18.94 30.88 -13.50
CA TRP A 328 19.86 32.00 -13.51
C TRP A 328 20.11 32.53 -12.10
N LEU A 329 19.10 32.56 -11.23
CA LEU A 329 19.24 32.85 -9.80
C LEU A 329 20.07 31.78 -9.09
N ILE A 330 19.78 30.49 -9.33
CA ILE A 330 20.56 29.36 -8.82
C ILE A 330 21.99 29.40 -9.35
N MET A 331 22.19 29.68 -10.64
CA MET A 331 23.51 29.85 -11.26
C MET A 331 24.25 31.05 -10.67
N LYS A 332 23.58 32.19 -10.45
CA LYS A 332 24.17 33.35 -9.76
C LYS A 332 24.57 32.98 -8.33
N LEU A 333 23.71 32.27 -7.61
CA LEU A 333 23.97 31.82 -6.25
C LEU A 333 25.16 30.84 -6.21
N LEU A 334 25.18 29.85 -7.09
CA LEU A 334 26.28 28.90 -7.27
C LEU A 334 27.58 29.60 -7.65
N ILE A 335 27.54 30.55 -8.59
CA ILE A 335 28.72 31.36 -8.96
C ILE A 335 29.20 32.18 -7.76
N LYS A 336 28.28 32.75 -6.96
CA LYS A 336 28.62 33.52 -5.76
C LYS A 336 29.21 32.62 -4.68
N ILE A 337 28.64 31.44 -4.44
CA ILE A 337 29.16 30.40 -3.53
C ILE A 337 30.52 29.92 -4.01
N LEU A 338 30.69 29.61 -5.30
CA LEU A 338 31.97 29.22 -5.89
C LEU A 338 33.00 30.34 -5.77
N LYS A 339 32.63 31.61 -5.97
CA LYS A 339 33.51 32.76 -5.72
C LYS A 339 33.89 32.88 -4.24
N ILE A 340 32.97 32.61 -3.31
CA ILE A 340 33.25 32.58 -1.86
C ILE A 340 34.18 31.41 -1.54
N CYS A 341 33.89 30.19 -1.97
CA CYS A 341 34.75 29.03 -1.81
C CYS A 341 36.15 29.26 -2.40
N ARG A 342 36.24 29.88 -3.59
CA ARG A 342 37.52 30.22 -4.23
C ARG A 342 38.28 31.31 -3.47
N LYS A 343 37.58 32.30 -2.88
CA LYS A 343 38.17 33.30 -1.98
C LYS A 343 38.63 32.68 -0.65
N VAL A 344 37.88 31.74 -0.10
CA VAL A 344 38.22 31.00 1.14
C VAL A 344 39.43 30.09 0.88
N LEU A 345 39.47 29.38 -0.26
CA LEU A 345 40.62 28.59 -0.69
C LEU A 345 41.86 29.47 -0.91
N LYS A 346 41.74 30.60 -1.63
CA LYS A 346 42.86 31.54 -1.82
C LYS A 346 43.34 32.18 -0.50
N ARG A 347 42.43 32.52 0.41
CA ARG A 347 42.80 33.04 1.75
C ARG A 347 43.46 31.97 2.62
N ASN A 348 43.10 30.70 2.46
CA ASN A 348 43.71 29.59 3.18
C ASN A 348 45.07 29.18 2.61
N ASP A 349 45.35 29.44 1.33
CA ASP A 349 46.71 29.30 0.76
C ASP A 349 47.63 30.46 1.19
N GLN A 350 47.11 31.68 1.41
CA GLN A 350 47.91 32.84 1.83
C GLN A 350 48.06 32.98 3.35
N LYS A 351 47.10 32.52 4.15
CA LYS A 351 47.24 32.45 5.61
C LYS A 351 47.67 31.04 5.97
N GLY A 352 48.97 30.84 6.22
CA GLY A 352 49.56 29.61 6.79
C GLY A 352 49.02 29.19 8.17
N GLN A 353 47.80 29.57 8.55
CA GLN A 353 47.15 29.21 9.81
C GLN A 353 46.62 27.76 9.80
N ILE A 354 46.31 27.18 8.62
CA ILE A 354 46.06 25.73 8.53
C ILE A 354 47.38 24.94 8.63
N ILE A 355 48.53 25.55 8.30
CA ILE A 355 49.85 24.95 8.58
C ILE A 355 50.09 24.88 10.09
N ASN A 356 49.48 25.72 10.93
CA ASN A 356 49.60 25.60 12.39
C ASN A 356 48.70 24.51 13.00
N PHE A 357 47.48 24.31 12.47
CA PHE A 357 46.61 23.21 12.91
C PHE A 357 47.13 21.84 12.42
N ILE A 358 47.68 21.80 11.19
CA ILE A 358 48.37 20.62 10.65
C ILE A 358 49.77 20.46 11.28
N LYS A 359 50.47 21.54 11.69
CA LYS A 359 51.72 21.44 12.49
C LYS A 359 51.47 20.90 13.88
N LEU A 360 50.30 21.10 14.49
CA LEU A 360 49.96 20.51 15.79
C LEU A 360 49.76 18.99 15.68
N GLU A 361 49.15 18.49 14.60
CA GLU A 361 49.12 17.05 14.30
C GLU A 361 50.50 16.52 13.86
N GLN A 362 51.28 17.29 13.08
CA GLN A 362 52.64 16.90 12.69
C GLN A 362 53.65 17.00 13.83
N LEU A 363 53.43 17.81 14.86
CA LEU A 363 54.24 17.86 16.09
C LEU A 363 53.97 16.63 16.97
N GLN A 364 52.75 16.09 16.98
CA GLN A 364 52.48 14.79 17.61
C GLN A 364 53.11 13.62 16.83
N ILE A 365 53.29 13.75 15.51
CA ILE A 365 54.02 12.77 14.69
C ILE A 365 55.55 12.94 14.84
N LYS A 366 56.06 14.17 14.94
CA LYS A 366 57.50 14.44 15.14
C LYS A 366 58.06 13.95 16.47
N ILE A 367 57.23 13.85 17.53
CA ILE A 367 57.65 13.23 18.80
C ILE A 367 57.72 11.69 18.67
N SER A 368 57.15 11.08 17.62
CA SER A 368 57.28 9.65 17.31
C SER A 368 58.35 9.32 16.25
N GLU A 369 58.99 10.32 15.65
CA GLU A 369 59.92 10.18 14.52
C GLU A 369 61.41 10.36 14.88
N HIS A 370 61.83 10.01 16.10
CA HIS A 370 63.27 9.89 16.39
C HIS A 370 63.91 8.58 15.89
N LYS A 371 63.27 7.86 14.96
CA LYS A 371 63.89 6.76 14.19
C LYS A 371 63.71 6.94 12.68
N ASN A 372 64.76 7.50 12.09
CA ASN A 372 65.17 7.48 10.68
C ASN A 372 64.33 6.61 9.72
N ILE A 373 63.39 7.22 9.00
CA ILE A 373 63.05 6.84 7.61
C ILE A 373 62.76 8.12 6.82
N ARG A 374 63.67 8.50 5.91
CA ARG A 374 63.47 9.55 4.90
C ARG A 374 62.45 9.07 3.85
N ASN A 375 61.29 9.72 3.78
CA ASN A 375 60.59 10.21 2.57
C ASN A 375 59.07 10.35 2.83
N PRO A 376 58.54 11.57 3.07
CA PRO A 376 57.11 11.80 3.11
C PRO A 376 56.60 12.06 1.69
N HIS A 377 56.24 11.02 0.94
CA HIS A 377 55.37 11.23 -0.21
C HIS A 377 53.95 11.56 0.28
N SER A 378 53.45 12.71 -0.19
CA SER A 378 52.23 13.41 0.18
C SER A 378 50.95 12.64 -0.16
N LEU A 379 50.53 11.71 0.70
CA LEU A 379 49.25 11.00 0.59
C LEU A 379 48.01 11.83 1.03
N SER A 380 48.14 13.14 1.25
CA SER A 380 47.11 13.97 1.90
C SER A 380 46.07 14.61 0.97
N SER A 381 46.19 14.46 -0.36
CA SER A 381 45.32 15.17 -1.31
C SER A 381 43.92 14.56 -1.55
N PRO A 382 43.67 13.23 -1.58
CA PRO A 382 42.35 12.71 -1.93
C PRO A 382 41.31 12.88 -0.80
N ILE A 383 41.76 12.85 0.46
CA ILE A 383 40.88 12.98 1.63
C ILE A 383 40.27 14.39 1.69
N LYS A 384 41.05 15.44 1.38
CA LYS A 384 40.55 16.83 1.37
C LYS A 384 39.45 17.04 0.33
N HIS A 385 39.54 16.39 -0.82
CA HIS A 385 38.53 16.53 -1.88
C HIS A 385 37.19 15.88 -1.53
N ASN A 386 37.21 14.69 -0.90
CA ASN A 386 35.98 14.02 -0.48
C ASN A 386 35.24 14.81 0.60
N ILE A 387 35.95 15.38 1.58
CA ILE A 387 35.34 16.19 2.64
C ILE A 387 34.63 17.42 2.07
N ILE A 388 35.26 18.15 1.14
CA ILE A 388 34.65 19.33 0.52
C ILE A 388 33.39 18.96 -0.25
N ARG A 389 33.45 17.85 -1.01
CA ARG A 389 32.28 17.33 -1.74
C ARG A 389 31.14 17.01 -0.78
N ASP A 390 31.41 16.24 0.26
CA ASP A 390 30.37 15.79 1.20
C ASP A 390 29.75 16.98 1.97
N ILE A 391 30.54 18.01 2.30
CA ILE A 391 30.03 19.27 2.87
C ILE A 391 29.13 20.01 1.87
N LEU A 392 29.55 20.10 0.60
CA LEU A 392 28.78 20.77 -0.45
C LEU A 392 27.44 20.07 -0.69
N VAL A 393 27.45 18.74 -0.75
CA VAL A 393 26.25 17.90 -0.90
C VAL A 393 25.33 18.10 0.30
N GLY A 394 25.87 18.09 1.53
CA GLY A 394 25.10 18.37 2.73
C GLY A 394 24.44 19.75 2.71
N PHE A 395 25.19 20.79 2.34
CA PHE A 395 24.67 22.16 2.23
C PHE A 395 23.58 22.27 1.16
N LEU A 396 23.82 21.71 -0.03
CA LEU A 396 22.86 21.74 -1.13
C LEU A 396 21.59 20.94 -0.80
N SER A 397 21.73 19.80 -0.12
CA SER A 397 20.61 18.98 0.37
C SER A 397 19.77 19.76 1.37
N ILE A 398 20.40 20.46 2.32
CA ILE A 398 19.69 21.32 3.29
C ILE A 398 18.96 22.46 2.58
N LEU A 399 19.57 23.06 1.55
CA LEU A 399 18.96 24.16 0.78
C LEU A 399 17.75 23.66 -0.04
N VAL A 400 17.87 22.49 -0.66
CA VAL A 400 16.73 21.84 -1.32
C VAL A 400 15.65 21.54 -0.28
N LEU A 401 16.00 20.91 0.84
CA LEU A 401 15.04 20.56 1.90
C LEU A 401 14.34 21.79 2.49
N SER A 402 15.07 22.89 2.71
CA SER A 402 14.48 24.13 3.22
C SER A 402 13.56 24.77 2.18
N PHE A 403 13.93 24.74 0.90
CA PHE A 403 13.04 25.17 -0.19
C PHE A 403 11.78 24.31 -0.26
N LEU A 404 11.91 22.98 -0.14
CA LEU A 404 10.77 22.05 -0.09
C LEU A 404 9.85 22.39 1.08
N PHE A 405 10.42 22.57 2.27
CA PHE A 405 9.69 22.92 3.48
C PHE A 405 8.98 24.28 3.33
N ILE A 406 9.65 25.28 2.76
CA ILE A 406 9.07 26.60 2.47
C ILE A 406 7.90 26.45 1.48
N MET A 407 8.05 25.71 0.39
CA MET A 407 6.98 25.52 -0.60
C MET A 407 5.76 24.84 0.01
N ILE A 408 5.97 23.82 0.85
CA ILE A 408 4.89 23.15 1.58
C ILE A 408 4.23 24.14 2.57
N THR A 409 5.03 24.90 3.31
CA THR A 409 4.55 25.85 4.32
C THR A 409 3.80 27.03 3.70
N ILE A 410 4.28 27.62 2.59
CA ILE A 410 3.60 28.72 1.88
C ILE A 410 2.24 28.25 1.39
N ARG A 411 2.19 27.08 0.75
CA ARG A 411 0.93 26.53 0.24
C ARG A 411 -0.04 26.24 1.37
N TYR A 412 0.48 25.75 2.50
CA TYR A 412 -0.30 25.52 3.70
C TYR A 412 -0.82 26.81 4.32
N TYR A 413 0.01 27.84 4.46
CA TYR A 413 -0.40 29.14 4.98
C TYR A 413 -1.53 29.75 4.14
N LYS A 414 -1.49 29.54 2.82
CA LYS A 414 -2.57 29.95 1.91
C LYS A 414 -3.88 29.18 2.13
N LEU A 415 -3.82 27.91 2.53
CA LEU A 415 -5.02 27.14 2.92
C LEU A 415 -5.55 27.62 4.27
N PHE A 416 -4.67 27.82 5.26
CA PHE A 416 -5.07 28.25 6.60
C PHE A 416 -5.62 29.67 6.65
N GLN A 417 -5.14 30.59 5.80
CA GLN A 417 -5.71 31.94 5.70
C GLN A 417 -7.16 31.95 5.20
N ILE A 418 -7.61 30.91 4.50
CA ILE A 418 -9.00 30.83 4.02
C ILE A 418 -9.97 30.52 5.19
N ASP A 419 -9.51 29.80 6.23
CA ASP A 419 -10.34 29.42 7.39
C ASP A 419 -10.62 30.58 8.36
N ARG A 420 -9.94 31.72 8.23
CA ARG A 420 -10.16 32.92 9.07
C ARG A 420 -11.22 33.88 8.54
N PHE A 421 -11.90 33.54 7.44
CA PHE A 421 -13.01 34.37 6.94
C PHE A 421 -14.28 34.10 7.77
N ASP A 422 -14.65 35.08 8.60
CA ASP A 422 -15.84 35.07 9.44
C ASP A 422 -17.13 34.85 8.63
N HIS A 423 -17.92 33.85 9.06
CA HIS A 423 -19.34 33.52 8.82
C HIS A 423 -20.02 33.71 7.45
N ILE A 424 -19.41 34.35 6.47
CA ILE A 424 -20.06 34.69 5.21
C ILE A 424 -19.64 33.65 4.16
N ASN A 425 -20.59 32.76 3.90
CA ASN A 425 -20.63 31.70 2.88
C ASN A 425 -19.86 30.42 3.17
N LEU A 426 -20.30 29.71 4.22
CA LEU A 426 -20.02 28.27 4.43
C LEU A 426 -20.20 27.47 3.13
N GLU A 427 -21.18 27.82 2.30
CA GLU A 427 -21.44 27.19 1.00
C GLU A 427 -20.30 27.36 -0.02
N ILE A 428 -19.65 28.54 -0.06
CA ILE A 428 -18.49 28.78 -0.93
C ILE A 428 -17.29 27.98 -0.44
N LEU A 429 -17.09 27.91 0.89
CA LEU A 429 -16.02 27.12 1.49
C LEU A 429 -16.22 25.62 1.23
N VAL A 430 -17.44 25.11 1.37
CA VAL A 430 -17.81 23.72 1.06
C VAL A 430 -17.62 23.43 -0.43
N ASN A 431 -18.05 24.31 -1.33
CA ASN A 431 -17.84 24.11 -2.77
C ASN A 431 -16.35 24.17 -3.16
N HIS A 432 -15.56 25.05 -2.55
CA HIS A 432 -14.13 25.15 -2.81
C HIS A 432 -13.37 23.93 -2.26
N THR A 433 -13.68 23.49 -1.05
CA THR A 433 -13.12 22.26 -0.47
C THR A 433 -13.52 21.03 -1.27
N PHE A 434 -14.76 20.94 -1.77
CA PHE A 434 -15.19 19.85 -2.64
C PHE A 434 -14.41 19.82 -3.97
N ARG A 435 -14.16 20.99 -4.59
CA ARG A 435 -13.31 21.08 -5.78
C ARG A 435 -11.87 20.64 -5.50
N LEU A 436 -11.30 21.05 -4.37
CA LEU A 436 -9.97 20.62 -3.94
C LEU A 436 -9.93 19.11 -3.67
N ILE A 437 -10.95 18.54 -3.02
CA ILE A 437 -11.07 17.10 -2.77
C ILE A 437 -11.11 16.34 -4.09
N LYS A 438 -11.93 16.77 -5.04
CA LYS A 438 -12.05 16.13 -6.36
C LYS A 438 -10.75 16.23 -7.17
N GLN A 439 -10.02 17.34 -7.05
CA GLN A 439 -8.68 17.49 -7.64
C GLN A 439 -7.67 16.56 -6.96
N CYS A 440 -7.68 16.48 -5.63
CA CYS A 440 -6.84 15.59 -4.86
C CYS A 440 -7.15 14.12 -5.16
N GLU A 441 -8.40 13.71 -5.32
CA GLU A 441 -8.74 12.33 -5.69
C GLU A 441 -8.12 11.96 -7.05
N HIS A 442 -8.15 12.88 -8.02
CA HIS A 442 -7.56 12.65 -9.33
C HIS A 442 -6.01 12.68 -9.33
N ILE A 443 -5.40 13.52 -8.49
CA ILE A 443 -3.95 13.68 -8.36
C ILE A 443 -3.33 12.62 -7.43
N SER A 444 -4.08 12.17 -6.44
CA SER A 444 -3.66 11.20 -5.43
C SER A 444 -3.66 9.77 -5.94
N ASP A 445 -4.20 9.51 -7.14
CA ASP A 445 -4.05 8.23 -7.80
C ASP A 445 -2.56 7.96 -8.08
N TYR A 446 -1.96 7.30 -7.10
CA TYR A 446 -0.55 7.01 -7.01
C TYR A 446 -0.04 6.23 -8.22
N ARG A 447 -0.90 5.41 -8.83
CA ARG A 447 -0.57 4.61 -10.01
C ARG A 447 -0.27 5.48 -11.22
N ARG A 448 -0.98 6.61 -11.37
CA ARG A 448 -0.82 7.51 -12.52
C ARG A 448 0.56 8.13 -12.58
N GLY A 449 1.13 8.48 -11.44
CA GLY A 449 2.50 9.00 -11.39
C GLY A 449 3.48 8.04 -12.04
N HIS A 450 3.44 6.75 -11.66
CA HIS A 450 4.33 5.76 -12.26
C HIS A 450 4.07 5.52 -13.74
N ILE A 451 2.80 5.54 -14.16
CA ILE A 451 2.43 5.43 -15.58
C ILE A 451 2.96 6.62 -16.40
N ILE A 452 2.89 7.84 -15.86
CA ILE A 452 3.39 9.05 -16.52
C ILE A 452 4.92 9.00 -16.67
N PHE A 453 5.65 8.54 -15.65
CA PHE A 453 7.12 8.51 -15.66
C PHE A 453 7.72 7.29 -16.36
N ALA A 454 6.96 6.20 -16.52
CA ALA A 454 7.40 4.97 -17.20
C ALA A 454 7.95 5.19 -18.62
N PRO A 455 7.29 5.92 -19.55
CA PRO A 455 7.83 6.13 -20.89
C PRO A 455 9.13 6.94 -20.89
N PHE A 456 9.25 7.94 -20.00
CA PHE A 456 10.49 8.71 -19.86
C PHE A 456 11.63 7.84 -19.31
N ALA A 457 11.35 6.99 -18.33
CA ALA A 457 12.33 6.05 -17.80
C ALA A 457 12.79 5.07 -18.88
N LEU A 458 11.86 4.47 -19.64
CA LEU A 458 12.16 3.54 -20.72
C LEU A 458 13.00 4.20 -21.82
N LEU A 459 12.65 5.43 -22.22
CA LEU A 459 13.44 6.22 -23.16
C LEU A 459 14.88 6.43 -22.67
N LEU A 460 15.06 6.77 -21.40
CA LEU A 460 16.40 6.92 -20.80
C LEU A 460 17.17 5.61 -20.78
N ILE A 461 16.52 4.48 -20.49
CA ILE A 461 17.12 3.15 -20.52
C ILE A 461 17.65 2.83 -21.92
N LEU A 462 16.85 3.13 -22.96
CA LEU A 462 17.25 2.93 -24.35
C LEU A 462 18.43 3.84 -24.74
N ILE A 463 18.39 5.12 -24.35
CA ILE A 463 19.50 6.06 -24.58
C ILE A 463 20.77 5.57 -23.90
N PHE A 464 20.68 5.13 -22.65
CA PHE A 464 21.83 4.63 -21.88
C PHE A 464 22.39 3.34 -22.47
N SER A 465 21.53 2.42 -22.89
CA SER A 465 21.93 1.19 -23.59
C SER A 465 22.63 1.51 -24.92
N TYR A 466 22.12 2.49 -25.68
CA TYR A 466 22.75 2.98 -26.90
C TYR A 466 24.13 3.62 -26.64
N LEU A 467 24.24 4.45 -25.59
CA LEU A 467 25.52 5.06 -25.18
C LEU A 467 26.57 4.01 -24.80
N ILE A 468 26.16 2.88 -24.20
CA ILE A 468 27.08 1.77 -23.94
C ILE A 468 27.46 1.04 -25.21
N LYS A 469 26.48 0.70 -26.05
CA LYS A 469 26.76 0.00 -27.32
C LYS A 469 27.76 0.78 -28.16
N ARG A 470 27.60 2.10 -28.23
CA ARG A 470 28.54 2.99 -28.94
C ARG A 470 29.94 2.97 -28.33
N ARG A 471 30.04 2.76 -27.01
CA ARG A 471 31.31 2.76 -26.27
C ARG A 471 32.04 1.42 -26.34
N ASN A 472 31.30 0.32 -26.21
CA ASN A 472 31.85 -1.03 -26.22
C ASN A 472 31.40 -1.73 -27.50
N SER A 473 32.19 -1.57 -28.56
CA SER A 473 31.92 -2.18 -29.87
C SER A 473 31.77 -3.71 -29.82
N CYS A 474 32.25 -4.38 -28.77
CA CYS A 474 32.25 -5.85 -28.64
C CYS A 474 31.13 -6.44 -27.77
N LEU A 475 30.28 -5.65 -27.11
CA LEU A 475 29.20 -6.19 -26.28
C LEU A 475 27.89 -6.25 -27.07
N ASN A 476 27.34 -7.47 -27.21
CA ASN A 476 25.96 -7.68 -27.64
C ASN A 476 25.02 -6.83 -26.77
N ILE A 477 23.89 -6.38 -27.33
CA ILE A 477 22.92 -5.46 -26.72
C ILE A 477 22.43 -6.03 -25.38
N SER A 478 23.17 -5.78 -24.31
CA SER A 478 22.83 -6.16 -22.95
C SER A 478 22.39 -4.91 -22.20
N LEU A 479 21.23 -4.98 -21.54
CA LEU A 479 20.82 -3.96 -20.60
C LEU A 479 21.91 -3.76 -19.55
N ILE A 480 22.04 -2.52 -19.09
CA ILE A 480 23.00 -2.14 -18.06
C ILE A 480 22.61 -2.87 -16.76
N SER A 481 23.56 -3.48 -16.07
CA SER A 481 23.27 -3.86 -14.69
C SER A 481 23.10 -2.57 -13.88
N PRO A 482 21.92 -2.29 -13.32
CA PRO A 482 21.68 -1.03 -12.61
C PRO A 482 22.47 -0.98 -11.31
N ILE A 483 22.85 -2.14 -10.77
CA ILE A 483 23.50 -2.28 -9.48
C ILE A 483 24.62 -3.30 -9.62
N GLU A 484 25.75 -2.98 -9.02
CA GLU A 484 26.82 -3.92 -8.77
C GLU A 484 26.89 -4.16 -7.25
N PRO A 485 26.31 -5.25 -6.74
CA PRO A 485 25.99 -5.41 -5.31
C PRO A 485 27.22 -5.41 -4.40
N PHE A 486 28.37 -5.76 -4.97
CA PHE A 486 29.65 -5.86 -4.28
C PHE A 486 30.52 -4.61 -4.42
N ARG A 487 30.18 -3.71 -5.35
CA ARG A 487 30.94 -2.47 -5.57
C ARG A 487 30.89 -1.62 -4.32
N ILE A 488 32.01 -0.99 -3.99
CA ILE A 488 32.11 -0.12 -2.81
C ILE A 488 31.79 1.33 -3.20
N GLU A 489 32.01 1.68 -4.46
CA GLU A 489 31.69 2.98 -5.01
C GLU A 489 30.17 3.20 -5.06
N ASN A 490 29.72 4.43 -4.79
CA ASN A 490 28.31 4.84 -4.90
C ASN A 490 27.30 4.11 -4.00
N ARG A 491 27.77 3.31 -3.04
CA ARG A 491 26.91 2.53 -2.12
C ARG A 491 25.85 3.37 -1.39
N PHE A 492 26.18 4.59 -0.98
CA PHE A 492 25.24 5.46 -0.27
C PHE A 492 24.13 5.99 -1.17
N ILE A 493 24.44 6.30 -2.43
CA ILE A 493 23.44 6.74 -3.40
C ILE A 493 22.51 5.59 -3.75
N THR A 494 23.09 4.41 -3.98
CA THR A 494 22.32 3.20 -4.24
C THR A 494 21.41 2.89 -3.05
N ALA A 495 21.92 2.97 -1.82
CA ALA A 495 21.12 2.81 -0.61
C ALA A 495 20.00 3.85 -0.49
N THR A 496 20.26 5.12 -0.84
CA THR A 496 19.24 6.16 -0.92
C THR A 496 18.13 5.82 -1.91
N VAL A 497 18.48 5.36 -3.12
CA VAL A 497 17.48 4.95 -4.13
C VAL A 497 16.65 3.78 -3.61
N PHE A 498 17.27 2.77 -3.01
CA PHE A 498 16.54 1.67 -2.35
C PHE A 498 15.65 2.16 -1.21
N GLY A 499 16.07 3.20 -0.48
CA GLY A 499 15.24 3.82 0.54
C GLY A 499 13.99 4.48 -0.02
N ILE A 500 14.12 5.17 -1.16
CA ILE A 500 12.98 5.73 -1.91
C ILE A 500 12.05 4.62 -2.39
N LEU A 501 12.61 3.57 -3.00
CA LEU A 501 11.85 2.40 -3.47
C LEU A 501 11.08 1.73 -2.33
N THR A 502 11.70 1.57 -1.17
CA THR A 502 11.07 0.99 0.03
C THR A 502 9.86 1.80 0.44
N TYR A 503 10.00 3.13 0.45
CA TYR A 503 8.90 4.04 0.77
C TYR A 503 7.72 3.88 -0.21
N GLU A 504 8.02 3.85 -1.50
CA GLU A 504 7.03 3.70 -2.57
C GLU A 504 6.31 2.33 -2.52
N VAL A 505 7.00 1.26 -2.11
CA VAL A 505 6.40 -0.06 -1.88
C VAL A 505 5.55 -0.08 -0.61
N LEU A 506 6.02 0.54 0.47
CA LEU A 506 5.28 0.66 1.74
C LEU A 506 3.97 1.41 1.56
N LYS A 507 3.92 2.43 0.70
CA LYS A 507 2.69 3.14 0.35
C LYS A 507 1.67 2.23 -0.37
N ILE A 508 2.14 1.32 -1.24
CA ILE A 508 1.28 0.32 -1.88
C ILE A 508 0.75 -0.68 -0.85
N PHE A 509 1.62 -1.11 0.07
CA PHE A 509 1.26 -2.03 1.15
C PHE A 509 0.23 -1.40 2.10
N GLU A 510 0.43 -0.15 2.49
CA GLU A 510 -0.51 0.62 3.30
C GLU A 510 -1.90 0.66 2.66
N GLU A 511 -1.97 0.96 1.36
CA GLU A 511 -3.24 0.98 0.63
C GLU A 511 -3.93 -0.39 0.63
N LEU A 512 -3.15 -1.48 0.55
CA LEU A 512 -3.68 -2.84 0.60
C LEU A 512 -4.24 -3.18 1.99
N VAL A 513 -3.51 -2.85 3.05
CA VAL A 513 -3.94 -3.13 4.44
C VAL A 513 -5.23 -2.36 4.79
N PHE A 514 -5.37 -1.12 4.34
CA PHE A 514 -6.54 -0.31 4.68
C PHE A 514 -7.75 -0.53 3.77
N ARG A 515 -7.57 -1.07 2.57
CA ARG A 515 -8.70 -1.35 1.65
C ARG A 515 -9.34 -2.72 1.80
N LEU A 516 -8.91 -3.55 2.76
CA LEU A 516 -9.45 -4.91 2.95
C LEU A 516 -10.98 -4.98 3.13
N ASN A 517 -11.64 -3.87 3.52
CA ASN A 517 -13.09 -3.81 3.70
C ASN A 517 -13.88 -3.44 2.42
N GLN A 518 -13.21 -3.07 1.32
CA GLN A 518 -13.90 -2.76 0.06
C GLN A 518 -14.10 -4.03 -0.77
N THR A 519 -15.31 -4.21 -1.31
CA THR A 519 -15.62 -5.31 -2.22
C THR A 519 -14.71 -5.19 -3.45
N PHE A 520 -13.90 -6.23 -3.70
CA PHE A 520 -13.01 -6.30 -4.85
C PHE A 520 -13.83 -6.33 -6.16
N ILE A 521 -14.08 -5.17 -6.76
CA ILE A 521 -14.93 -5.03 -7.97
C ILE A 521 -14.43 -5.92 -9.13
N HIS A 522 -13.12 -6.10 -9.24
CA HIS A 522 -12.49 -6.83 -10.35
C HIS A 522 -11.99 -8.23 -9.93
N GLY A 523 -12.34 -8.70 -8.72
CA GLY A 523 -11.80 -9.91 -8.13
C GLY A 523 -10.39 -9.76 -7.56
N VAL A 524 -10.08 -10.61 -6.56
CA VAL A 524 -8.83 -10.52 -5.77
C VAL A 524 -7.58 -10.72 -6.63
N LEU A 525 -7.62 -11.65 -7.60
CA LEU A 525 -6.46 -11.98 -8.43
C LEU A 525 -6.01 -10.79 -9.29
N ILE A 526 -6.96 -10.11 -9.96
CA ILE A 526 -6.65 -8.96 -10.83
C ILE A 526 -6.09 -7.81 -10.00
N GLU A 527 -6.61 -7.58 -8.80
CA GLU A 527 -6.08 -6.54 -7.92
C GLU A 527 -4.64 -6.87 -7.47
N VAL A 528 -4.35 -8.10 -7.04
CA VAL A 528 -2.99 -8.51 -6.67
C VAL A 528 -2.04 -8.34 -7.85
N LEU A 529 -2.44 -8.75 -9.06
CA LEU A 529 -1.62 -8.65 -10.27
C LEU A 529 -1.36 -7.18 -10.66
N ALA A 530 -2.36 -6.31 -10.53
CA ALA A 530 -2.19 -4.86 -10.73
C ALA A 530 -1.21 -4.24 -9.73
N ARG A 531 -1.20 -4.71 -8.48
CA ARG A 531 -0.27 -4.25 -7.43
C ARG A 531 1.16 -4.72 -7.72
N ILE A 532 1.33 -5.98 -8.11
CA ILE A 532 2.64 -6.51 -8.56
C ILE A 532 3.15 -5.70 -9.76
N GLY A 533 2.29 -5.43 -10.76
CA GLY A 533 2.63 -4.57 -11.89
C GLY A 533 3.06 -3.17 -11.47
N THR A 534 2.42 -2.59 -10.45
CA THR A 534 2.81 -1.28 -9.90
C THR A 534 4.20 -1.33 -9.26
N ILE A 535 4.53 -2.39 -8.51
CA ILE A 535 5.87 -2.58 -7.92
C ILE A 535 6.95 -2.67 -9.00
N ILE A 536 6.66 -3.40 -10.09
CA ILE A 536 7.57 -3.50 -11.24
C ILE A 536 7.78 -2.13 -11.89
N LEU A 537 6.71 -1.35 -12.10
CA LEU A 537 6.78 0.01 -12.64
C LEU A 537 7.60 0.96 -11.75
N VAL A 538 7.46 0.86 -10.43
CA VAL A 538 8.30 1.60 -9.47
C VAL A 538 9.77 1.27 -9.66
N GLY A 539 10.11 -0.02 -9.85
CA GLY A 539 11.47 -0.46 -10.17
C GLY A 539 12.00 0.17 -11.46
N PHE A 540 11.19 0.15 -12.54
CA PHE A 540 11.55 0.76 -13.82
C PHE A 540 11.73 2.28 -13.73
N ARG A 541 10.91 2.97 -12.94
CA ARG A 541 11.01 4.43 -12.71
C ARG A 541 12.39 4.83 -12.18
N TYR A 542 12.93 4.08 -11.22
CA TYR A 542 14.22 4.43 -10.59
C TYR A 542 15.45 3.78 -11.24
N TYR A 543 15.26 2.85 -12.18
CA TYR A 543 16.34 2.18 -12.90
C TYR A 543 17.29 3.15 -13.64
N PRO A 544 16.83 4.18 -14.40
CA PRO A 544 17.73 5.09 -15.11
C PRO A 544 18.71 5.79 -14.16
N ILE A 545 18.27 6.14 -12.97
CA ILE A 545 19.11 6.82 -11.98
C ILE A 545 20.26 5.91 -11.56
N LEU A 546 19.95 4.65 -11.25
CA LEU A 546 20.95 3.64 -10.90
C LEU A 546 21.91 3.37 -12.06
N ALA A 547 21.38 3.18 -13.28
CA ALA A 547 22.19 2.99 -14.49
C ALA A 547 23.13 4.18 -14.75
N SER A 548 22.67 5.41 -14.51
CA SER A 548 23.49 6.62 -14.69
C SER A 548 24.69 6.70 -13.74
N LEU A 549 24.64 6.04 -12.58
CA LEU A 549 25.76 6.01 -11.63
C LEU A 549 26.91 5.13 -12.13
N HIS A 550 26.60 4.10 -12.92
CA HIS A 550 27.58 3.22 -13.56
C HIS A 550 28.13 3.83 -14.85
N LEU A 551 27.34 4.70 -15.50
CA LEU A 551 27.79 5.44 -16.67
C LEU A 551 28.63 6.66 -16.25
N HIS A 552 29.94 6.58 -16.49
CA HIS A 552 30.85 7.73 -16.36
C HIS A 552 30.69 8.77 -17.50
N ASN A 553 29.49 8.88 -18.09
CA ASN A 553 29.20 9.80 -19.18
C ASN A 553 28.47 11.04 -18.65
N VAL A 554 28.99 12.23 -19.01
CA VAL A 554 28.39 13.53 -18.67
C VAL A 554 26.93 13.63 -19.12
N ILE A 555 26.63 13.15 -20.34
CA ILE A 555 25.26 13.20 -20.91
C ILE A 555 24.31 12.34 -20.07
N ALA A 556 24.74 11.14 -19.67
CA ALA A 556 23.90 10.25 -18.88
C ALA A 556 23.56 10.85 -17.51
N ARG A 557 24.54 11.47 -16.85
CA ARG A 557 24.35 12.15 -15.57
C ARG A 557 23.48 13.40 -15.69
N PHE A 558 23.63 14.17 -16.77
CA PHE A 558 22.78 15.32 -17.04
C PHE A 558 21.30 14.91 -17.21
N LEU A 559 21.05 13.89 -18.04
CA LEU A 559 19.70 13.37 -18.27
C LEU A 559 19.09 12.79 -16.99
N ALA A 560 19.87 12.04 -16.21
CA ALA A 560 19.42 11.53 -14.91
C ALA A 560 19.12 12.66 -13.90
N CYS A 561 19.91 13.75 -13.93
CA CYS A 561 19.66 14.92 -13.09
C CYS A 561 18.35 15.63 -13.50
N LEU A 562 18.12 15.87 -14.80
CA LEU A 562 16.86 16.43 -15.29
C LEU A 562 15.66 15.56 -14.93
N TYR A 563 15.79 14.24 -15.11
CA TYR A 563 14.78 13.27 -14.73
C TYR A 563 14.44 13.35 -13.24
N MET A 564 15.47 13.39 -12.37
CA MET A 564 15.27 13.52 -10.93
C MET A 564 14.65 14.84 -10.51
N ILE A 565 14.98 15.96 -11.17
CA ILE A 565 14.34 17.24 -10.90
C ILE A 565 12.84 17.17 -11.23
N GLY A 566 12.50 16.55 -12.37
CA GLY A 566 11.10 16.31 -12.75
C GLY A 566 10.37 15.39 -11.76
N ASP A 567 11.03 14.30 -11.34
CA ASP A 567 10.51 13.33 -10.37
C ASP A 567 10.20 13.96 -9.02
N VAL A 568 11.15 14.76 -8.51
CA VAL A 568 11.02 15.51 -7.26
C VAL A 568 9.94 16.58 -7.37
N GLY A 569 9.95 17.36 -8.46
CA GLY A 569 8.92 18.36 -8.75
C GLY A 569 7.52 17.76 -8.74
N TYR A 570 7.32 16.64 -9.43
CA TYR A 570 6.04 15.93 -9.44
C TYR A 570 5.67 15.40 -8.06
N THR A 571 6.62 14.80 -7.33
CA THR A 571 6.36 14.25 -6.00
C THR A 571 5.95 15.33 -4.99
N ILE A 572 6.56 16.52 -5.05
CA ILE A 572 6.16 17.68 -4.23
C ILE A 572 4.75 18.14 -4.59
N ILE A 573 4.44 18.25 -5.89
CA ILE A 573 3.11 18.66 -6.32
C ILE A 573 2.08 17.63 -5.86
N ARG A 574 2.36 16.34 -6.01
CA ARG A 574 1.46 15.25 -5.61
C ARG A 574 1.21 15.25 -4.11
N GLU A 575 2.27 15.07 -3.31
CA GLU A 575 2.15 14.94 -1.86
C GLU A 575 1.76 16.27 -1.21
N GLY A 576 2.26 17.40 -1.71
CA GLY A 576 1.92 18.73 -1.19
C GLY A 576 0.53 19.21 -1.57
N SER A 577 -0.08 18.70 -2.64
CA SER A 577 -1.49 19.01 -2.95
C SER A 577 -2.46 18.20 -2.10
N CYS A 578 -2.10 16.95 -1.77
CA CYS A 578 -3.00 15.99 -1.12
C CYS A 578 -2.68 15.76 0.37
N MET A 579 -1.78 16.56 0.96
CA MET A 579 -1.38 16.41 2.36
C MET A 579 -2.58 16.67 3.28
N GLY A 580 -3.00 15.65 4.02
CA GLY A 580 -4.19 15.70 4.88
C GLY A 580 -5.44 15.00 4.32
N PHE A 581 -5.38 14.43 3.11
CA PHE A 581 -6.46 13.56 2.63
C PHE A 581 -6.35 12.18 3.28
N LEU A 582 -7.33 11.80 4.08
CA LEU A 582 -7.44 10.45 4.64
C LEU A 582 -8.20 9.54 3.67
N LEU A 583 -7.62 8.37 3.37
CA LEU A 583 -8.30 7.35 2.57
C LEU A 583 -9.60 6.83 3.22
N TYR A 584 -9.82 7.09 4.52
CA TYR A 584 -11.00 6.67 5.26
C TYR A 584 -12.28 7.45 4.91
N SER A 585 -12.18 8.55 4.16
CA SER A 585 -13.33 9.42 3.91
C SER A 585 -14.46 8.79 3.09
N LYS A 586 -14.22 7.68 2.38
CA LYS A 586 -15.27 7.03 1.59
C LYS A 586 -16.44 6.48 2.41
N GLN A 587 -16.28 6.32 3.74
CA GLN A 587 -17.35 5.85 4.61
C GLN A 587 -18.10 6.97 5.34
N TYR A 588 -17.56 8.20 5.37
CA TYR A 588 -18.17 9.31 6.09
C TYR A 588 -18.89 10.24 5.14
N THR A 589 -19.93 10.90 5.64
CA THR A 589 -20.55 11.99 4.89
C THR A 589 -19.56 13.14 4.74
N ALA A 590 -19.65 13.90 3.63
CA ALA A 590 -18.74 15.03 3.38
C ALA A 590 -18.71 16.05 4.54
N PHE A 591 -19.81 16.15 5.28
CA PHE A 591 -19.95 17.01 6.46
C PHE A 591 -19.14 16.49 7.66
N GLU A 592 -19.24 15.21 7.99
CA GLU A 592 -18.44 14.60 9.07
C GLU A 592 -16.95 14.66 8.76
N GLU A 593 -16.56 14.45 7.50
CA GLU A 593 -15.17 14.57 7.08
C GLU A 593 -14.66 16.01 7.27
N ALA A 594 -15.44 17.03 6.91
CA ALA A 594 -15.08 18.43 7.11
C ALA A 594 -14.91 18.77 8.59
N LYS A 595 -15.80 18.26 9.45
CA LYS A 595 -15.72 18.43 10.90
C LYS A 595 -14.47 17.76 11.49
N LEU A 596 -14.20 16.51 11.09
CA LEU A 596 -13.02 15.77 11.54
C LEU A 596 -11.72 16.47 11.10
N ARG A 597 -11.71 17.07 9.91
CA ARG A 597 -10.57 17.86 9.43
C ARG A 597 -10.35 19.15 10.22
N LEU A 598 -11.42 19.83 10.65
CA LEU A 598 -11.28 21.03 11.49
C LEU A 598 -10.69 20.68 12.87
N GLU A 599 -11.13 19.57 13.47
CA GLU A 599 -10.70 19.18 14.82
C GLU A 599 -9.31 18.51 14.84
N LEU A 600 -9.01 17.64 13.86
CA LEU A 600 -7.77 16.84 13.84
C LEU A 600 -6.79 17.22 12.73
N GLY A 601 -7.14 18.18 11.85
CA GLY A 601 -6.38 18.48 10.64
C GLY A 601 -4.91 18.78 10.89
N THR A 602 -4.60 19.57 11.92
CA THR A 602 -3.22 19.91 12.29
C THR A 602 -2.41 18.67 12.66
N TRP A 603 -2.99 17.74 13.41
CA TRP A 603 -2.35 16.47 13.77
C TRP A 603 -2.13 15.57 12.56
N PHE A 604 -3.11 15.43 11.67
CA PHE A 604 -2.97 14.67 10.44
C PHE A 604 -1.86 15.20 9.53
N MET A 605 -1.69 16.53 9.48
CA MET A 605 -0.63 17.15 8.70
C MET A 605 0.75 16.96 9.32
N ILE A 606 0.88 17.19 10.63
CA ILE A 606 2.14 16.93 11.35
C ILE A 606 2.53 15.46 11.18
N TYR A 607 1.55 14.56 11.32
CA TYR A 607 1.75 13.14 11.11
C TYR A 607 2.22 12.82 9.69
N GLY A 608 1.53 13.35 8.67
CA GLY A 608 1.93 13.20 7.28
C GLY A 608 3.37 13.69 7.07
N LEU A 609 3.69 14.89 7.55
CA LEU A 609 5.04 15.47 7.42
C LEU A 609 6.10 14.57 8.05
N ILE A 610 5.89 14.11 9.27
CA ILE A 610 6.80 13.20 9.98
C ILE A 610 6.95 11.93 9.14
N LYS A 611 5.85 11.28 8.78
CA LYS A 611 5.86 10.04 8.00
C LYS A 611 6.58 10.16 6.65
N TYR A 612 6.41 11.27 5.92
CA TYR A 612 7.04 11.52 4.61
C TYR A 612 8.48 12.06 4.71
N THR A 613 8.97 12.42 5.91
CA THR A 613 10.28 13.08 6.09
C THR A 613 11.44 12.27 5.51
N PRO A 614 11.59 10.95 5.74
CA PRO A 614 12.70 10.19 5.17
C PRO A 614 12.69 10.19 3.65
N HIS A 615 11.50 10.10 3.03
CA HIS A 615 11.35 10.09 1.59
C HIS A 615 11.85 11.40 0.97
N PHE A 616 11.44 12.56 1.50
CA PHE A 616 11.92 13.86 1.03
C PHE A 616 13.41 14.09 1.33
N PHE A 617 13.93 13.57 2.45
CA PHE A 617 15.36 13.61 2.74
C PHE A 617 16.18 12.81 1.71
N PHE A 618 15.72 11.62 1.33
CA PHE A 618 16.39 10.82 0.32
C PHE A 618 16.31 11.43 -1.07
N LEU A 619 15.14 11.93 -1.47
CA LEU A 619 14.96 12.62 -2.74
C LEU A 619 15.84 13.87 -2.85
N SER A 620 15.90 14.69 -1.80
CA SER A 620 16.75 15.88 -1.77
C SER A 620 18.24 15.53 -1.82
N TYR A 621 18.68 14.54 -1.04
CA TYR A 621 20.07 14.05 -1.08
C TYR A 621 20.46 13.52 -2.46
N LEU A 622 19.60 12.69 -3.06
CA LEU A 622 19.85 12.11 -4.38
C LEU A 622 19.96 13.18 -5.46
N THR A 623 19.06 14.17 -5.44
CA THR A 623 19.08 15.30 -6.38
C THR A 623 20.34 16.13 -6.21
N ALA A 624 20.71 16.44 -4.97
CA ALA A 624 21.91 17.21 -4.66
C ALA A 624 23.19 16.49 -5.09
N GLU A 625 23.31 15.21 -4.80
CA GLU A 625 24.47 14.40 -5.14
C GLU A 625 24.63 14.25 -6.66
N LEU A 626 23.54 14.00 -7.40
CA LEU A 626 23.58 13.94 -8.86
C LEU A 626 23.99 15.28 -9.47
N PHE A 627 23.50 16.39 -8.93
CA PHE A 627 23.87 17.72 -9.38
C PHE A 627 25.35 18.05 -9.10
N VAL A 628 25.85 17.72 -7.89
CA VAL A 628 27.25 17.93 -7.51
C VAL A 628 28.16 17.09 -8.39
N ARG A 629 27.82 15.82 -8.65
CA ARG A 629 28.57 14.96 -9.57
C ARG A 629 28.57 15.51 -10.98
N PHE A 630 27.40 15.86 -11.50
CA PHE A 630 27.29 16.49 -12.81
C PHE A 630 28.17 17.74 -12.92
N ALA A 631 28.11 18.65 -11.95
CA ALA A 631 28.95 19.86 -11.93
C ALA A 631 30.44 19.54 -11.83
N TYR A 632 30.82 18.58 -10.97
CA TYR A 632 32.21 18.16 -10.81
C TYR A 632 32.76 17.58 -12.11
N ASP A 633 32.04 16.64 -12.71
CA ASP A 633 32.49 15.91 -13.89
C ASP A 633 32.44 16.77 -15.16
N SER A 634 31.45 17.66 -15.28
CA SER A 634 31.27 18.50 -16.47
C SER A 634 32.13 19.76 -16.46
N ILE A 635 32.36 20.35 -15.28
CA ILE A 635 33.02 21.65 -15.16
C ILE A 635 34.42 21.49 -14.56
N TYR A 636 34.53 20.80 -13.42
CA TYR A 636 35.79 20.80 -12.66
C TYR A 636 36.87 19.93 -13.31
N VAL A 637 36.52 18.70 -13.72
CA VAL A 637 37.49 17.75 -14.29
C VAL A 637 38.11 18.28 -15.60
N PRO A 638 37.34 18.78 -16.59
CA PRO A 638 37.91 19.28 -17.84
C PRO A 638 38.82 20.49 -17.63
N ILE A 639 38.41 21.43 -16.76
CA ILE A 639 39.21 22.62 -16.43
C ILE A 639 40.55 22.24 -15.81
N LYS A 640 40.57 21.24 -14.90
CA LYS A 640 41.78 20.86 -14.19
C LYS A 640 42.75 20.05 -15.06
N MET A 641 42.24 19.13 -15.87
CA MET A 641 43.11 18.21 -16.61
C MET A 641 43.63 18.79 -17.93
N LYS A 642 43.12 19.95 -18.40
CA LYS A 642 43.38 20.48 -19.76
C LYS A 642 43.17 19.42 -20.87
N LYS A 643 42.44 18.35 -20.57
CA LYS A 643 42.07 17.29 -21.52
C LYS A 643 40.70 17.63 -22.07
N SER A 644 40.43 17.19 -23.30
CA SER A 644 39.10 17.38 -23.89
C SER A 644 38.06 16.74 -22.98
N ILE A 645 36.87 17.33 -22.93
CA ILE A 645 35.71 16.87 -22.14
C ILE A 645 35.36 15.38 -22.43
N TRP A 646 35.85 14.87 -23.56
CA TRP A 646 35.59 13.53 -24.08
C TRP A 646 36.73 12.54 -23.83
N ALA A 647 37.91 12.99 -23.40
CA ALA A 647 39.06 12.12 -23.15
C ALA A 647 38.93 11.48 -21.75
N MET A 648 38.56 10.20 -21.74
CA MET A 648 38.50 9.42 -20.51
C MET A 648 39.90 9.18 -19.93
N SER A 649 40.05 9.33 -18.63
CA SER A 649 41.24 8.84 -17.94
C SER A 649 41.12 7.32 -17.74
N ASN A 650 42.16 6.58 -18.13
CA ASN A 650 42.40 5.21 -17.66
C ASN A 650 42.82 5.20 -16.19
N ASP A 651 42.25 6.07 -15.35
CA ASP A 651 42.64 6.18 -13.96
C ASP A 651 42.38 4.86 -13.26
N GLU A 652 43.38 4.40 -12.51
CA GLU A 652 43.23 3.36 -11.48
C GLU A 652 41.88 3.55 -10.77
N THR A 653 41.03 2.53 -10.86
CA THR A 653 39.72 2.53 -10.21
C THR A 653 39.90 2.85 -8.72
N ASN A 654 38.97 3.56 -8.08
CA ASN A 654 39.16 3.87 -6.65
C ASN A 654 39.19 2.59 -5.80
N GLU A 655 38.68 1.48 -6.35
CA GLU A 655 38.79 0.14 -5.79
C GLU A 655 40.24 -0.34 -5.69
N SER A 656 41.09 -0.11 -6.69
CA SER A 656 42.51 -0.47 -6.60
C SER A 656 43.20 0.34 -5.49
N LYS A 657 42.88 1.63 -5.38
CA LYS A 657 43.39 2.52 -4.32
C LYS A 657 42.92 2.08 -2.93
N MET A 658 41.65 1.69 -2.81
CA MET A 658 41.08 1.15 -1.58
C MET A 658 41.72 -0.17 -1.18
N ALA A 659 41.84 -1.10 -2.11
CA ALA A 659 42.49 -2.39 -1.89
C ALA A 659 43.94 -2.18 -1.46
N LYS A 660 44.68 -1.30 -2.14
CA LYS A 660 46.04 -0.90 -1.78
C LYS A 660 46.13 -0.31 -0.38
N PHE A 661 45.20 0.57 -0.01
CA PHE A 661 45.12 1.13 1.34
C PHE A 661 44.87 0.05 2.40
N TYR A 662 43.92 -0.86 2.15
CA TYR A 662 43.59 -1.96 3.05
C TYR A 662 44.78 -2.89 3.27
N VAL A 663 45.43 -3.33 2.19
CA VAL A 663 46.63 -4.18 2.23
C VAL A 663 47.77 -3.47 2.98
N THR A 664 48.01 -2.19 2.68
CA THR A 664 49.04 -1.40 3.39
C THR A 664 48.75 -1.32 4.90
N LYS A 665 47.49 -1.19 5.29
CA LYS A 665 47.07 -1.13 6.70
C LYS A 665 47.26 -2.47 7.41
N LEU A 666 47.03 -3.60 6.72
CA LEU A 666 47.30 -4.94 7.25
C LEU A 666 48.77 -5.10 7.63
N PHE A 667 49.70 -4.66 6.79
CA PHE A 667 51.14 -4.73 7.09
C PHE A 667 51.58 -3.78 8.22
N ARG A 668 50.99 -2.58 8.32
CA ARG A 668 51.36 -1.60 9.36
C ARG A 668 50.88 -1.95 10.77
N ARG A 669 49.78 -2.71 10.91
CA ARG A 669 49.17 -3.01 12.22
C ARG A 669 50.09 -3.77 13.19
N LYS A 670 51.09 -4.50 12.68
CA LYS A 670 52.03 -5.29 13.49
C LYS A 670 52.91 -4.42 14.42
N ILE A 671 53.02 -3.12 14.14
CA ILE A 671 53.93 -2.20 14.86
C ILE A 671 53.26 -1.50 16.06
N ILE A 672 51.93 -1.35 16.06
CA ILE A 672 51.23 -0.42 16.98
C ILE A 672 50.69 -1.11 18.26
N MET A 673 50.65 -2.45 18.34
CA MET A 673 50.05 -3.15 19.49
C MET A 673 50.88 -3.15 20.79
N LYS A 674 51.96 -2.36 20.87
CA LYS A 674 52.84 -2.28 22.06
C LYS A 674 52.74 -0.89 22.71
N SER A 675 51.66 -0.60 23.44
CA SER A 675 51.70 0.33 24.59
C SER A 675 50.32 0.54 25.24
N ASN A 676 50.40 0.80 26.55
CA ASN A 676 49.40 1.40 27.43
C ASN A 676 48.45 0.47 28.19
N THR A 677 49.03 -0.16 29.20
CA THR A 677 48.40 -0.57 30.46
C THR A 677 48.26 0.63 31.39
N ASN A 678 47.04 1.16 31.46
CA ASN A 678 46.35 1.67 32.66
C ASN A 678 45.24 2.60 32.20
N LYS A 679 43.99 2.35 32.64
CA LYS A 679 43.04 3.44 32.97
C LYS A 679 41.68 3.00 33.53
N ASN A 680 41.35 3.73 34.59
CA ASN A 680 40.11 3.99 35.34
C ASN A 680 38.80 4.13 34.54
N CYS A 681 37.69 4.17 35.30
CA CYS A 681 36.27 4.26 34.94
C CYS A 681 35.88 5.20 33.76
N GLN A 682 36.61 6.29 33.51
CA GLN A 682 36.47 7.13 32.29
C GLN A 682 36.71 6.35 30.98
N GLN A 683 37.33 5.16 31.09
CA GLN A 683 37.54 4.20 30.01
C GLN A 683 36.24 3.49 29.60
N TYR A 684 35.23 3.32 30.46
CA TYR A 684 33.97 2.66 30.08
C TYR A 684 33.13 3.52 29.13
N PHE A 685 32.93 4.80 29.45
CA PHE A 685 32.19 5.71 28.54
C PHE A 685 32.96 5.96 27.24
N ARG A 686 34.30 6.09 27.31
CA ARG A 686 35.13 6.14 26.09
C ARG A 686 35.13 4.83 25.32
N LYS A 687 35.05 3.66 25.97
CA LYS A 687 34.88 2.36 25.30
C LYS A 687 33.52 2.26 24.65
N PHE A 688 32.46 2.73 25.30
CA PHE A 688 31.11 2.77 24.73
C PHE A 688 31.01 3.73 23.55
N LEU A 689 31.52 4.95 23.69
CA LEU A 689 31.62 5.89 22.56
C LEU A 689 32.56 5.38 21.48
N LYS A 690 33.69 4.73 21.81
CA LYS A 690 34.50 4.07 20.78
C LYS A 690 33.76 2.90 20.15
N PHE A 691 32.98 2.13 20.91
CA PHE A 691 32.21 1.03 20.36
C PHE A 691 31.13 1.54 19.38
N ILE A 692 30.49 2.68 19.68
CA ILE A 692 29.47 3.29 18.82
C ILE A 692 30.10 4.05 17.64
N PHE A 693 31.10 4.89 17.91
CA PHE A 693 31.64 5.88 16.97
C PHE A 693 32.94 5.45 16.31
N GLN A 694 33.71 4.51 16.87
CA GLN A 694 34.92 3.98 16.25
C GLN A 694 34.51 2.93 15.22
N TRP A 695 33.92 3.42 14.13
CA TRP A 695 33.85 2.71 12.88
C TRP A 695 35.29 2.35 12.51
N GLN A 696 35.68 1.10 12.70
CA GLN A 696 36.98 0.63 12.22
C GLN A 696 36.95 0.74 10.69
N ASP A 697 37.65 1.73 10.15
CA ASP A 697 37.70 2.10 8.72
C ASP A 697 38.22 1.00 7.79
N ASP A 698 38.59 -0.15 8.33
CA ASP A 698 39.29 -1.20 7.62
C ASP A 698 38.35 -2.01 6.74
N VAL A 699 37.12 -2.25 7.19
CA VAL A 699 36.20 -3.13 6.48
C VAL A 699 34.94 -2.37 6.09
N TYR A 700 34.87 -2.08 4.80
CA TYR A 700 33.72 -1.48 4.19
C TYR A 700 32.59 -2.49 4.02
N CYS A 701 31.37 -2.08 4.37
CA CYS A 701 30.17 -2.82 4.03
C CYS A 701 29.97 -2.77 2.51
N THR A 702 29.49 -3.89 1.95
CA THR A 702 29.08 -3.99 0.56
C THR A 702 27.86 -3.12 0.31
N THR A 703 27.63 -2.72 -0.94
CA THR A 703 26.44 -1.93 -1.31
C THR A 703 25.17 -2.66 -0.91
N MET A 704 25.09 -3.96 -1.19
CA MET A 704 23.94 -4.80 -0.82
C MET A 704 23.57 -4.73 0.67
N VAL A 705 24.56 -4.81 1.57
CA VAL A 705 24.30 -4.75 3.01
C VAL A 705 23.83 -3.36 3.42
N ILE A 706 24.45 -2.29 2.91
CA ILE A 706 24.02 -0.93 3.24
C ILE A 706 22.59 -0.67 2.73
N CYS A 707 22.28 -1.10 1.50
CA CYS A 707 20.92 -1.04 0.97
C CYS A 707 19.94 -1.79 1.88
N THR A 708 20.26 -3.02 2.27
CA THR A 708 19.41 -3.87 3.12
C THR A 708 19.12 -3.23 4.47
N TYR A 709 20.14 -2.72 5.16
CA TYR A 709 19.94 -2.06 6.46
C TYR A 709 19.23 -0.70 6.32
N THR A 710 19.39 -0.01 5.19
CA THR A 710 18.67 1.24 4.90
C THR A 710 17.18 0.96 4.68
N VAL A 711 16.85 -0.05 3.87
CA VAL A 711 15.49 -0.55 3.65
C VAL A 711 14.85 -0.93 4.99
N ALA A 712 15.53 -1.75 5.81
CA ALA A 712 15.02 -2.18 7.12
C ALA A 712 14.79 -1.00 8.08
N SER A 713 15.69 -0.01 8.11
CA SER A 713 15.55 1.17 8.97
C SER A 713 14.36 2.05 8.56
N ILE A 714 14.13 2.21 7.25
CA ILE A 714 12.99 2.98 6.72
C ILE A 714 11.69 2.25 6.97
N PHE A 715 11.69 0.94 6.77
CA PHE A 715 10.56 0.09 7.06
C PHE A 715 10.15 0.17 8.52
N LEU A 716 11.10 0.03 9.46
CA LEU A 716 10.86 0.19 10.89
C LEU A 716 10.28 1.58 11.22
N TYR A 717 10.88 2.64 10.67
CA TYR A 717 10.41 4.01 10.88
C TYR A 717 8.97 4.21 10.40
N TYR A 718 8.68 3.75 9.18
CA TYR A 718 7.39 3.93 8.53
C TYR A 718 6.30 3.14 9.26
N LEU A 719 6.59 1.89 9.63
CA LEU A 719 5.69 1.01 10.35
C LEU A 719 5.38 1.56 11.74
N ALA A 720 6.39 2.06 12.46
CA ALA A 720 6.19 2.70 13.75
C ALA A 720 5.31 3.96 13.64
N CYS A 721 5.56 4.81 12.63
CA CYS A 721 4.69 5.96 12.37
C CYS A 721 3.26 5.51 12.06
N THR A 722 3.10 4.49 11.22
CA THR A 722 1.78 3.98 10.80
C THR A 722 1.01 3.39 11.97
N PHE A 723 1.62 2.55 12.80
CA PHE A 723 0.96 2.00 13.97
C PHE A 723 0.62 3.04 15.02
N VAL A 724 1.56 3.92 15.39
CA VAL A 724 1.29 5.00 16.37
C VAL A 724 0.06 5.78 15.95
N PHE A 725 -0.01 6.15 14.68
CA PHE A 725 -1.11 6.92 14.16
C PHE A 725 -2.43 6.15 14.07
N LEU A 726 -2.41 4.91 13.59
CA LEU A 726 -3.61 4.08 13.53
C LEU A 726 -4.18 3.82 14.91
N TYR A 727 -3.33 3.46 15.86
CA TYR A 727 -3.76 3.21 17.22
C TYR A 727 -4.23 4.49 17.88
N LEU A 728 -3.52 5.61 17.75
CA LEU A 728 -3.99 6.89 18.29
C LEU A 728 -5.34 7.31 17.69
N SER A 729 -5.50 7.26 16.36
CA SER A 729 -6.75 7.66 15.69
C SER A 729 -7.92 6.76 16.08
N ARG A 730 -7.75 5.43 16.04
CA ARG A 730 -8.82 4.50 16.44
C ARG A 730 -9.14 4.58 17.92
N THR A 731 -8.14 4.65 18.79
CA THR A 731 -8.40 4.76 20.23
C THR A 731 -9.06 6.09 20.56
N THR A 732 -8.71 7.21 19.89
CA THR A 732 -9.45 8.45 20.07
C THR A 732 -10.90 8.34 19.67
N GLU A 733 -11.21 7.65 18.59
CA GLU A 733 -12.58 7.43 18.10
C GLU A 733 -13.38 6.51 19.05
N TYR A 734 -12.78 5.41 19.51
CA TYR A 734 -13.44 4.53 20.49
C TYR A 734 -13.62 5.21 21.84
N ILE A 735 -12.64 5.98 22.31
CA ILE A 735 -12.74 6.72 23.57
C ILE A 735 -13.78 7.84 23.46
N SER A 736 -13.85 8.56 22.33
CA SER A 736 -14.89 9.58 22.15
C SER A 736 -16.28 8.95 22.09
N PHE A 737 -16.42 7.82 21.39
CA PHE A 737 -17.67 7.06 21.36
C PHE A 737 -18.07 6.59 22.77
N LEU A 738 -17.16 5.94 23.50
CA LEU A 738 -17.42 5.48 24.88
C LEU A 738 -17.72 6.64 25.82
N ASN A 739 -17.00 7.75 25.74
CA ASN A 739 -17.27 8.94 26.55
C ASN A 739 -18.60 9.62 26.20
N SER A 740 -19.12 9.44 24.98
CA SER A 740 -20.45 9.95 24.61
C SER A 740 -21.59 9.02 25.04
N TYR A 741 -21.35 7.70 25.02
CA TYR A 741 -22.39 6.69 25.22
C TYR A 741 -22.47 6.16 26.66
N ILE A 742 -21.34 6.06 27.35
CA ILE A 742 -21.32 5.55 28.73
C ILE A 742 -22.00 6.52 29.68
N PRO A 743 -21.71 7.84 29.71
CA PRO A 743 -22.33 8.73 30.70
C PRO A 743 -23.84 8.86 30.57
N SER A 744 -24.38 8.68 29.36
CA SER A 744 -25.83 8.66 29.12
C SER A 744 -26.49 7.36 29.60
N SER A 745 -25.73 6.27 29.70
CA SER A 745 -26.24 4.94 30.02
C SER A 745 -25.91 4.49 31.45
N ILE A 746 -24.75 4.88 31.96
CA ILE A 746 -24.16 4.42 33.22
C ILE A 746 -23.49 5.63 33.88
N ASN A 747 -23.94 5.99 35.08
CA ASN A 747 -23.53 7.19 35.81
C ASN A 747 -22.11 7.07 36.41
N ILE A 748 -21.14 6.56 35.64
CA ILE A 748 -19.74 6.39 36.03
C ILE A 748 -18.92 7.52 35.39
N GLN A 749 -18.31 8.36 36.22
CA GLN A 749 -17.28 9.28 35.77
C GLN A 749 -16.01 8.50 35.45
N LEU A 750 -15.71 8.31 34.16
CA LEU A 750 -14.40 7.80 33.74
C LEU A 750 -13.33 8.86 34.05
N THR A 751 -12.49 8.58 35.05
CA THR A 751 -11.30 9.37 35.34
C THR A 751 -10.24 9.15 34.25
N GLU A 752 -9.93 10.24 33.55
CA GLU A 752 -8.81 10.52 32.63
C GLU A 752 -8.31 9.40 31.67
N SER A 753 -8.81 9.43 30.44
CA SER A 753 -8.35 8.65 29.27
C SER A 753 -6.94 9.01 28.72
N SER A 754 -6.19 9.86 29.41
CA SER A 754 -4.89 10.38 28.94
C SER A 754 -3.76 9.36 29.01
N SER A 755 -3.84 8.38 29.92
CA SER A 755 -2.80 7.36 30.16
C SER A 755 -2.54 6.46 28.96
N LEU A 756 -3.60 5.95 28.33
CA LEU A 756 -3.50 4.95 27.26
C LEU A 756 -2.82 5.49 25.99
N LYS A 757 -3.04 6.77 25.66
CA LYS A 757 -2.35 7.43 24.52
C LYS A 757 -0.84 7.49 24.75
N LEU A 758 -0.42 7.85 25.97
CA LEU A 758 0.99 7.94 26.34
C LEU A 758 1.65 6.56 26.31
N GLU A 759 0.98 5.52 26.82
CA GLU A 759 1.47 4.14 26.78
C GLU A 759 1.70 3.64 25.35
N ILE A 760 0.76 3.89 24.44
CA ILE A 760 0.92 3.53 23.01
C ILE A 760 2.12 4.24 22.40
N ILE A 761 2.27 5.54 22.64
CA ILE A 761 3.40 6.33 22.11
C ILE A 761 4.72 5.83 22.68
N VAL A 762 4.80 5.61 24.00
CA VAL A 762 6.00 5.11 24.68
C VAL A 762 6.37 3.71 24.18
N SER A 763 5.40 2.82 24.05
CA SER A 763 5.59 1.47 23.52
C SER A 763 6.16 1.48 22.10
N ALA A 764 5.61 2.33 21.22
CA ALA A 764 6.11 2.46 19.86
C ALA A 764 7.52 3.06 19.79
N ILE A 765 7.80 4.09 20.59
CA ILE A 765 9.15 4.69 20.68
C ILE A 765 10.15 3.64 21.18
N LEU A 766 9.80 2.91 22.24
CA LEU A 766 10.63 1.86 22.81
C LEU A 766 10.91 0.75 21.77
N THR A 767 9.89 0.35 21.03
CA THR A 767 9.99 -0.64 19.95
C THR A 767 10.97 -0.19 18.86
N VAL A 768 10.86 1.07 18.40
CA VAL A 768 11.81 1.65 17.42
C VAL A 768 13.23 1.70 17.98
N ILE A 769 13.41 2.05 19.25
CA ILE A 769 14.72 2.10 19.89
C ILE A 769 15.33 0.69 19.95
N ILE A 770 14.57 -0.31 20.40
CA ILE A 770 15.03 -1.69 20.52
C ILE A 770 15.46 -2.22 19.15
N TYR A 771 14.59 -2.16 18.14
CA TYR A 771 14.90 -2.67 16.80
C TYR A 771 15.99 -1.83 16.10
N GLY A 772 16.01 -0.52 16.31
CA GLY A 772 17.09 0.35 15.82
C GLY A 772 18.45 -0.03 16.41
N CYS A 773 18.50 -0.32 17.72
CA CYS A 773 19.69 -0.85 18.38
C CYS A 773 20.08 -2.23 17.84
N GLN A 774 19.12 -3.14 17.63
CA GLN A 774 19.39 -4.46 17.06
C GLN A 774 19.96 -4.37 15.65
N LEU A 775 19.42 -3.52 14.77
CA LEU A 775 19.97 -3.26 13.44
C LEU A 775 21.40 -2.70 13.53
N PHE A 776 21.64 -1.78 14.46
CA PHE A 776 22.97 -1.23 14.70
C PHE A 776 23.97 -2.29 15.20
N PHE A 777 23.60 -3.15 16.15
CA PHE A 777 24.46 -4.24 16.60
C PHE A 777 24.67 -5.28 15.50
N GLY A 778 23.64 -5.55 14.69
CA GLY A 778 23.69 -6.44 13.54
C GLY A 778 24.75 -6.03 12.53
N ILE A 779 24.80 -4.74 12.13
CA ILE A 779 25.81 -4.28 11.18
C ILE A 779 27.24 -4.34 11.75
N GLN A 780 27.40 -4.16 13.07
CA GLN A 780 28.71 -4.32 13.73
C GLN A 780 29.15 -5.79 13.76
N ARG A 781 28.23 -6.71 14.09
CA ARG A 781 28.49 -8.15 14.03
C ARG A 781 28.81 -8.59 12.60
N TYR A 782 28.09 -8.11 11.60
CA TYR A 782 28.39 -8.39 10.19
C TYR A 782 29.82 -7.99 9.82
N LYS A 783 30.29 -6.80 10.22
CA LYS A 783 31.67 -6.37 9.97
C LYS A 783 32.69 -7.29 10.65
N LYS A 784 32.42 -7.70 11.89
CA LYS A 784 33.25 -8.65 12.62
C LYS A 784 33.31 -9.99 11.87
N PHE A 785 32.17 -10.56 11.52
CA PHE A 785 32.09 -11.82 10.77
C PHE A 785 32.78 -11.76 9.42
N LYS A 786 32.59 -10.67 8.68
CA LYS A 786 33.27 -10.46 7.40
C LYS A 786 34.80 -10.45 7.57
N LYS A 787 35.30 -9.82 8.63
CA LYS A 787 36.74 -9.79 8.94
C LYS A 787 37.26 -11.17 9.36
N ASP A 788 36.53 -11.86 10.23
CA ASP A 788 36.92 -13.20 10.71
C ASP A 788 36.92 -14.21 9.55
N LEU A 789 35.97 -14.08 8.62
CA LEU A 789 35.93 -14.84 7.37
C LEU A 789 37.18 -14.57 6.50
N TYR A 790 37.61 -13.32 6.34
CA TYR A 790 38.86 -12.99 5.62
C TYR A 790 40.12 -13.53 6.31
N LEU A 791 40.06 -13.78 7.62
CA LEU A 791 41.15 -14.39 8.39
C LEU A 791 41.09 -15.92 8.39
N GLY A 792 40.06 -16.53 7.77
CA GLY A 792 39.83 -17.97 7.82
C GLY A 792 39.40 -18.49 9.19
N LYS A 793 38.96 -17.62 10.10
CA LYS A 793 38.49 -17.99 11.45
C LYS A 793 37.02 -18.36 11.39
N ASN A 794 36.72 -19.59 10.96
CA ASN A 794 35.36 -20.07 10.71
C ASN A 794 34.68 -20.68 11.96
N LEU A 795 34.84 -20.10 13.15
CA LEU A 795 34.30 -20.72 14.38
C LEU A 795 32.76 -20.71 14.43
N GLU A 796 32.10 -19.75 13.79
CA GLU A 796 30.63 -19.58 13.84
C GLU A 796 29.94 -19.73 12.47
N ILE A 797 30.71 -19.87 11.39
CA ILE A 797 30.14 -19.98 10.04
C ILE A 797 30.09 -21.47 9.66
N PRO A 798 28.91 -22.03 9.36
CA PRO A 798 28.81 -23.41 8.88
C PRO A 798 29.74 -23.63 7.68
N SER A 799 30.40 -24.79 7.64
CA SER A 799 31.37 -25.12 6.59
C SER A 799 30.77 -24.91 5.20
N ILE A 800 31.55 -24.32 4.29
CA ILE A 800 31.17 -24.05 2.89
C ILE A 800 30.67 -25.33 2.20
N LYS A 801 31.12 -26.51 2.66
CA LYS A 801 30.67 -27.83 2.17
C LYS A 801 29.16 -28.07 2.31
N TYR A 802 28.48 -27.35 3.20
CA TYR A 802 27.05 -27.50 3.43
C TYR A 802 26.17 -26.63 2.52
N PHE A 803 26.75 -25.80 1.66
CA PHE A 803 26.00 -24.89 0.81
C PHE A 803 26.24 -25.14 -0.66
N GLU A 804 25.19 -25.47 -1.39
CA GLU A 804 25.23 -25.48 -2.85
C GLU A 804 25.41 -24.04 -3.39
N PRO A 805 26.25 -23.80 -4.42
CA PRO A 805 26.45 -22.47 -4.98
C PRO A 805 25.15 -21.77 -5.40
N ASN A 806 24.18 -22.54 -5.92
CA ASN A 806 22.87 -22.04 -6.31
C ASN A 806 22.06 -21.55 -5.10
N SER A 807 22.11 -22.28 -3.99
CA SER A 807 21.47 -21.89 -2.73
C SER A 807 22.09 -20.61 -2.17
N ILE A 808 23.43 -20.47 -2.20
CA ILE A 808 24.11 -19.25 -1.78
C ILE A 808 23.66 -18.05 -2.62
N ALA A 809 23.61 -18.21 -3.94
CA ALA A 809 23.19 -17.15 -4.85
C ALA A 809 21.73 -16.73 -4.59
N SER A 810 20.82 -17.70 -4.50
CA SER A 810 19.40 -17.44 -4.20
C SER A 810 19.22 -16.74 -2.85
N ASN A 811 19.82 -17.29 -1.79
CA ASN A 811 19.74 -16.71 -0.45
C ASN A 811 20.34 -15.30 -0.38
N SER A 812 21.40 -15.06 -1.15
CA SER A 812 21.99 -13.72 -1.26
C SER A 812 20.98 -12.76 -1.88
N VAL A 813 20.40 -13.08 -3.04
CA VAL A 813 19.44 -12.21 -3.75
C VAL A 813 18.24 -11.86 -2.87
N HIS A 814 17.73 -12.80 -2.08
CA HIS A 814 16.54 -12.62 -1.25
C HIS A 814 16.82 -12.07 0.17
N TYR A 815 18.09 -11.90 0.56
CA TYR A 815 18.47 -11.50 1.93
C TYR A 815 17.76 -10.24 2.44
N SER A 816 17.62 -9.21 1.59
CA SER A 816 16.94 -7.97 1.98
C SER A 816 15.46 -8.18 2.25
N GLY A 817 14.79 -8.99 1.43
CA GLY A 817 13.39 -9.35 1.60
C GLY A 817 13.17 -10.14 2.89
N PHE A 818 14.04 -11.11 3.19
CA PHE A 818 13.97 -11.87 4.44
C PHE A 818 14.15 -10.98 5.66
N LEU A 819 15.17 -10.11 5.69
CA LEU A 819 15.38 -9.22 6.84
C LEU A 819 14.17 -8.32 7.11
N VAL A 820 13.58 -7.76 6.06
CA VAL A 820 12.40 -6.89 6.19
C VAL A 820 11.19 -7.71 6.63
N GLY A 821 10.98 -8.90 6.06
CA GLY A 821 9.91 -9.80 6.46
C GLY A 821 9.98 -10.20 7.93
N TYR A 822 11.17 -10.55 8.43
CA TYR A 822 11.40 -10.86 9.85
C TYR A 822 11.32 -9.65 10.78
N LEU A 823 11.51 -8.44 10.27
CA LEU A 823 11.34 -7.22 11.06
C LEU A 823 9.88 -6.76 11.08
N ALA A 824 9.10 -7.15 10.06
CA ALA A 824 7.66 -6.92 9.97
C ALA A 824 6.86 -7.88 10.86
N TRP A 825 7.30 -9.14 10.90
CA TRP A 825 6.80 -10.16 11.82
C TRP A 825 7.25 -9.84 13.24
#